data_AF-A0A923EUZ4-F1
#
_entry.id   AF-A0A923EUZ4-F1
#
_cell.length_a   1.000
_cell.length_b   1.000
_cell.length_c   1.000
_cell.angle_alpha   90.00
_cell.angle_beta   90.00
_cell.angle_gamma   90.00
#
_symmetry.space_group_name_H-M   'P 1'
#
loop_
_entity.id
_entity.type
_entity.pdbx_description
1 polymer ?
#
loop_
_entity_poly.entity_id
_entity_poly.type
_entity_poly.pdbx_seq_one_letter_code
_entity_poly.pdbx_strand_id
1 'polypeptide(L)'
;MVDRRPRTPDGGAPGRPASRGSEPSRGPRARLVAALDRPLVAAGGCGILALLLGAAFVAVSLAYNEGNLVPPLDDVYIHLQYGRQFGLGEPLRYQPGEPVTTGASSLLYVTLLGAASALGLHGQGLLAFAVGSGLVAVAVTAACTVVAGYRLGGRAAGLWAGVLTASSGPLLWGAASGMEVGLLAALLTGTLACYLRERPRFGGTPVLAALLALTRPEGFLVAAALVAAMLWAAWRSGRLRSWRTPLLALPLVVFAGQLLLYRLLTGTAQANGVVAKSWLHAGLLRQPTEIADHTLHNLQAMVAALAGLSGQDVLPPLTLAVAVVGLGVLAARRERTLAVAVTLGLSLVLLSVATLTTARWQDLRYLQPFLPLVVLLAVLGTGAVGHRPARHGILAVGLLFTVIVTPTWALRLGQQASAMREGPVSVGQWIAGNVPPGDVVAINDAGAAAWFGGRRTVDLVGLTTNGMAAPALNGPGTLYEALRRLPERERPQWFAIFDDWGGIPVADLGRAALLGDEPVITFRLAGPARPISPAAPQTCQIDRSCDRVSVWRADWSLDGSADLPDRGVPGRIVDHLNVGDMTDEAVHGWAPGPPVLGLQPAGVLDRTVVDGRVVADSGRHVVGGEMFTLRGLTPGRPVTLTGRIGAATPLAGDRTRVVAVDAGGVRAGTWTLPEGMPWEQASFTIPGELVTGPDLTVTTRAEHPFLAPYPDYRSYGWWVSQ
;
A
#
# COMPACT_ATOMS: atom_id res chain seq x y z
N MET A 1 37.85 -36.96 -75.74
CA MET A 1 38.69 -36.20 -74.79
C MET A 1 38.28 -36.62 -73.38
N VAL A 2 38.75 -37.79 -72.94
CA VAL A 2 38.22 -38.54 -71.78
C VAL A 2 39.37 -39.34 -71.16
N ASP A 3 39.46 -39.24 -69.82
CA ASP A 3 40.07 -40.17 -68.85
C ASP A 3 41.57 -40.57 -68.96
N ARG A 4 42.24 -40.65 -67.79
CA ARG A 4 43.45 -41.45 -67.50
C ARG A 4 43.89 -41.31 -66.03
N ARG A 5 43.50 -42.30 -65.21
CA ARG A 5 44.38 -43.00 -64.24
C ARG A 5 44.61 -44.42 -64.80
N PRO A 6 45.60 -45.24 -64.36
CA PRO A 6 46.21 -45.26 -63.02
C PRO A 6 47.75 -45.49 -62.98
N ARG A 7 48.31 -45.53 -61.76
CA ARG A 7 49.40 -46.45 -61.33
C ARG A 7 49.64 -46.36 -59.82
N THR A 8 49.77 -47.52 -59.17
CA THR A 8 50.53 -47.72 -57.91
C THR A 8 52.02 -47.86 -58.25
N PRO A 9 52.94 -47.75 -57.27
CA PRO A 9 53.42 -48.97 -56.60
C PRO A 9 53.79 -48.80 -55.10
N ASP A 10 54.11 -49.94 -54.48
CA ASP A 10 54.61 -50.09 -53.10
C ASP A 10 56.07 -49.67 -52.88
N GLY A 11 56.42 -49.45 -51.60
CA GLY A 11 57.64 -50.04 -51.02
C GLY A 11 58.83 -49.11 -50.74
N GLY A 12 59.25 -49.02 -49.47
CA GLY A 12 60.59 -48.53 -49.07
C GLY A 12 60.63 -47.60 -47.85
N ALA A 13 61.11 -48.10 -46.71
CA ALA A 13 61.52 -47.31 -45.53
C ALA A 13 63.02 -46.88 -45.67
N PRO A 14 63.71 -46.22 -44.70
CA PRO A 14 63.30 -45.78 -43.35
C PRO A 14 63.77 -44.34 -42.95
N GLY A 15 63.42 -43.89 -41.72
CA GLY A 15 64.05 -42.69 -41.12
C GLY A 15 63.42 -42.17 -39.80
N ARG A 16 64.09 -42.39 -38.66
CA ARG A 16 63.99 -41.61 -37.40
C ARG A 16 65.07 -40.49 -37.42
N PRO A 17 65.05 -39.43 -36.59
CA PRO A 17 64.46 -39.27 -35.24
C PRO A 17 63.42 -38.11 -35.19
N ALA A 18 63.02 -37.44 -34.10
CA ALA A 18 63.48 -37.40 -32.69
C ALA A 18 62.34 -37.10 -31.68
N SER A 19 62.67 -37.09 -30.39
CA SER A 19 61.77 -36.84 -29.25
C SER A 19 61.56 -35.36 -28.92
N ARG A 20 60.32 -34.99 -28.51
CA ARG A 20 60.05 -33.81 -27.67
C ARG A 20 59.50 -34.25 -26.32
N GLY A 21 59.92 -33.57 -25.25
CA GLY A 21 59.67 -33.97 -23.87
C GLY A 21 58.21 -33.86 -23.43
N SER A 22 57.84 -34.71 -22.46
CA SER A 22 56.53 -34.76 -21.82
C SER A 22 56.39 -33.73 -20.70
N GLU A 23 55.45 -32.79 -20.82
CA GLU A 23 54.90 -32.08 -19.65
C GLU A 23 54.03 -33.04 -18.81
N PRO A 24 54.01 -32.91 -17.47
CA PRO A 24 53.21 -33.75 -16.60
C PRO A 24 51.72 -33.45 -16.75
N SER A 25 50.97 -34.43 -17.27
CA SER A 25 49.53 -34.31 -17.49
C SER A 25 48.75 -34.19 -16.16
N ARG A 26 48.32 -32.97 -15.81
CA ARG A 26 47.36 -32.75 -14.73
C ARG A 26 46.05 -33.45 -15.06
N GLY A 27 45.75 -34.54 -14.34
CA GLY A 27 44.72 -35.52 -14.70
C GLY A 27 43.28 -34.98 -14.76
N PRO A 28 42.35 -35.71 -15.43
CA PRO A 28 40.99 -35.24 -15.72
C PRO A 28 40.19 -34.80 -14.48
N ARG A 29 40.39 -35.45 -13.33
CA ARG A 29 39.71 -35.11 -12.06
C ARG A 29 40.04 -33.69 -11.57
N ALA A 30 41.27 -33.20 -11.78
CA ALA A 30 41.64 -31.84 -11.38
C ALA A 30 40.95 -30.76 -12.25
N ARG A 31 40.71 -31.05 -13.53
CA ARG A 31 39.92 -30.18 -14.41
C ARG A 31 38.43 -30.23 -14.09
N LEU A 32 37.91 -31.39 -13.67
CA LEU A 32 36.50 -31.54 -13.27
C LEU A 32 36.17 -30.71 -12.01
N VAL A 33 37.05 -30.74 -11.00
CA VAL A 33 36.88 -29.94 -9.77
C VAL A 33 37.15 -28.45 -9.99
N ALA A 34 38.13 -28.08 -10.83
CA ALA A 34 38.38 -26.68 -11.19
C ALA A 34 37.31 -26.06 -12.13
N ALA A 35 36.44 -26.90 -12.69
CA ALA A 35 35.31 -26.51 -13.55
C ALA A 35 33.95 -26.55 -12.83
N LEU A 36 33.90 -26.84 -11.52
CA LEU A 36 32.71 -26.61 -10.68
C LEU A 36 32.47 -25.09 -10.53
N ASP A 37 31.74 -24.56 -11.52
CA ASP A 37 30.98 -23.31 -11.53
C ASP A 37 31.51 -22.13 -10.70
N ARG A 38 32.52 -21.45 -11.26
CA ARG A 38 32.90 -20.07 -10.88
C ARG A 38 31.72 -19.09 -10.65
N PRO A 39 30.60 -19.10 -11.42
CA PRO A 39 29.45 -18.27 -11.09
C PRO A 39 28.70 -18.70 -9.82
N LEU A 40 28.63 -20.00 -9.49
CA LEU A 40 27.98 -20.48 -8.27
C LEU A 40 28.80 -20.13 -7.02
N VAL A 41 30.14 -20.19 -7.10
CA VAL A 41 31.01 -19.73 -5.99
C VAL A 41 30.81 -18.23 -5.73
N ALA A 42 30.74 -17.41 -6.78
CA ALA A 42 30.46 -15.97 -6.63
C ALA A 42 29.04 -15.69 -6.10
N ALA A 43 28.04 -16.48 -6.54
CA ALA A 43 26.67 -16.36 -6.07
C ALA A 43 26.54 -16.74 -4.58
N GLY A 44 27.16 -17.85 -4.16
CA GLY A 44 27.24 -18.26 -2.76
C GLY A 44 27.97 -17.23 -1.89
N GLY A 45 29.08 -16.68 -2.35
CA GLY A 45 29.80 -15.61 -1.64
C GLY A 45 28.97 -14.33 -1.45
N CYS A 46 28.22 -13.90 -2.48
CA CYS A 46 27.32 -12.74 -2.36
C CYS A 46 26.10 -13.05 -1.47
N GLY A 47 25.58 -14.28 -1.50
CA GLY A 47 24.52 -14.72 -0.59
C GLY A 47 24.96 -14.74 0.88
N ILE A 48 26.16 -15.25 1.16
CA ILE A 48 26.77 -15.22 2.51
C ILE A 48 26.99 -13.78 2.97
N LEU A 49 27.48 -12.89 2.09
CA LEU A 49 27.63 -11.47 2.41
C LEU A 49 26.28 -10.83 2.80
N ALA A 50 25.22 -11.09 2.03
CA ALA A 50 23.87 -10.60 2.33
C ALA A 50 23.33 -11.15 3.67
N LEU A 51 23.57 -12.43 3.98
CA LEU A 51 23.21 -13.03 5.27
C LEU A 51 23.95 -12.37 6.44
N LEU A 52 25.25 -12.14 6.31
CA LEU A 52 26.06 -11.53 7.37
C LEU A 52 25.67 -10.06 7.62
N LEU A 53 25.42 -9.29 6.56
CA LEU A 53 24.94 -7.91 6.68
C LEU A 53 23.50 -7.88 7.22
N GLY A 54 22.62 -8.78 6.78
CA GLY A 54 21.26 -8.92 7.31
C GLY A 54 21.24 -9.31 8.80
N ALA A 55 22.13 -10.20 9.22
CA ALA A 55 22.32 -10.54 10.63
C ALA A 55 22.82 -9.34 11.45
N ALA A 56 23.68 -8.49 10.88
CA ALA A 56 24.10 -7.24 11.52
C ALA A 56 22.94 -6.23 11.67
N PHE A 57 22.04 -6.15 10.69
CA PHE A 57 20.81 -5.34 10.81
C PHE A 57 19.92 -5.84 11.95
N VAL A 58 19.71 -7.15 12.05
CA VAL A 58 18.96 -7.76 13.18
C VAL A 58 19.67 -7.49 14.51
N ALA A 59 21.00 -7.64 14.58
CA ALA A 59 21.76 -7.35 15.80
C ALA A 59 21.65 -5.89 16.25
N VAL A 60 21.65 -4.93 15.31
CA VAL A 60 21.39 -3.51 15.62
C VAL A 60 19.95 -3.32 16.12
N SER A 61 18.95 -3.95 15.49
CA SER A 61 17.56 -3.86 15.97
C SER A 61 17.39 -4.43 17.38
N LEU A 62 17.99 -5.59 17.67
CA LEU A 62 18.00 -6.19 19.01
C LEU A 62 18.69 -5.27 20.04
N ALA A 63 19.80 -4.62 19.68
CA ALA A 63 20.47 -3.66 20.57
C ALA A 63 19.61 -2.43 20.89
N TYR A 64 18.80 -1.94 19.94
CA TYR A 64 17.83 -0.87 20.15
C TYR A 64 16.60 -1.28 20.98
N ASN A 65 16.33 -2.57 21.13
CA ASN A 65 15.11 -3.13 21.74
C ASN A 65 15.42 -4.08 22.91
N GLU A 66 16.55 -3.88 23.59
CA GLU A 66 16.92 -4.61 24.82
C GLU A 66 16.95 -6.14 24.63
N GLY A 67 17.38 -6.60 23.46
CA GLY A 67 17.42 -8.02 23.08
C GLY A 67 16.10 -8.60 22.57
N ASN A 68 15.02 -7.81 22.52
CA ASN A 68 13.73 -8.23 22.00
C ASN A 68 13.63 -8.01 20.48
N LEU A 69 13.07 -8.98 19.76
CA LEU A 69 12.76 -8.82 18.34
C LEU A 69 11.47 -8.00 18.20
N VAL A 70 11.58 -6.83 17.58
CA VAL A 70 10.47 -5.92 17.26
C VAL A 70 10.63 -5.50 15.80
N PRO A 71 9.57 -5.55 14.98
CA PRO A 71 9.64 -5.11 13.59
C PRO A 71 9.63 -3.57 13.51
N PRO A 72 10.18 -2.98 12.44
CA PRO A 72 10.15 -1.53 12.19
C PRO A 72 8.78 -0.98 11.80
N LEU A 73 7.75 -1.83 11.65
CA LEU A 73 6.46 -1.48 11.04
C LEU A 73 5.31 -2.24 11.72
N ASP A 74 4.19 -1.56 11.94
CA ASP A 74 2.96 -2.18 12.44
C ASP A 74 2.34 -3.18 11.45
N ASP A 75 2.41 -2.90 10.13
CA ASP A 75 1.88 -3.78 9.07
C ASP A 75 2.45 -5.23 9.14
N VAL A 76 3.62 -5.43 9.78
CA VAL A 76 4.20 -6.77 9.98
C VAL A 76 3.32 -7.62 10.89
N TYR A 77 2.77 -7.03 11.96
CA TYR A 77 1.86 -7.73 12.86
C TYR A 77 0.55 -8.09 12.18
N ILE A 78 0.09 -7.32 11.19
CA ILE A 78 -1.06 -7.69 10.35
C ILE A 78 -0.77 -9.00 9.60
N HIS A 79 0.42 -9.13 8.97
CA HIS A 79 0.83 -10.38 8.31
C HIS A 79 0.98 -11.55 9.27
N LEU A 80 1.59 -11.34 10.45
CA LEU A 80 1.72 -12.36 11.49
C LEU A 80 0.35 -12.83 12.00
N GLN A 81 -0.59 -11.91 12.19
CA GLN A 81 -1.94 -12.20 12.67
C GLN A 81 -2.72 -13.04 11.64
N TYR A 82 -2.75 -12.66 10.35
CA TYR A 82 -3.32 -13.54 9.33
C TYR A 82 -2.60 -14.89 9.22
N GLY A 83 -1.27 -14.93 9.41
CA GLY A 83 -0.50 -16.17 9.45
C GLY A 83 -0.93 -17.07 10.61
N ARG A 84 -1.07 -16.53 11.83
CA ARG A 84 -1.60 -17.24 12.99
C ARG A 84 -3.01 -17.79 12.71
N GLN A 85 -3.91 -16.96 12.17
CA GLN A 85 -5.28 -17.38 11.85
C GLN A 85 -5.31 -18.50 10.80
N PHE A 86 -4.48 -18.42 9.76
CA PHE A 86 -4.31 -19.50 8.79
C PHE A 86 -3.81 -20.79 9.46
N GLY A 87 -2.81 -20.69 10.35
CA GLY A 87 -2.27 -21.84 11.09
C GLY A 87 -3.26 -22.47 12.07
N LEU A 88 -4.24 -21.70 12.55
CA LEU A 88 -5.37 -22.17 13.37
C LEU A 88 -6.54 -22.75 12.55
N GLY A 89 -6.44 -22.79 11.22
CA GLY A 89 -7.49 -23.29 10.32
C GLY A 89 -8.54 -22.26 9.89
N GLU A 90 -8.30 -20.97 10.18
CA GLU A 90 -9.17 -19.84 9.86
C GLU A 90 -8.51 -18.88 8.83
N PRO A 91 -8.22 -19.33 7.59
CA PRO A 91 -7.52 -18.53 6.60
C PRO A 91 -8.33 -17.29 6.19
N LEU A 92 -7.62 -16.18 5.93
CA LEU A 92 -8.17 -14.87 5.50
C LEU A 92 -9.14 -14.17 6.48
N ARG A 93 -9.38 -14.75 7.66
CA ARG A 93 -9.99 -14.06 8.80
C ARG A 93 -8.89 -13.31 9.55
N TYR A 94 -9.13 -12.06 9.91
CA TYR A 94 -8.16 -11.31 10.71
C TYR A 94 -8.20 -11.69 12.19
N GLN A 95 -9.37 -12.12 12.67
CA GLN A 95 -9.62 -12.49 14.06
C GLN A 95 -10.45 -13.78 14.13
N PRO A 96 -10.38 -14.55 15.23
CA PRO A 96 -11.13 -15.79 15.37
C PRO A 96 -12.64 -15.58 15.26
N GLY A 97 -13.32 -16.42 14.47
CA GLY A 97 -14.77 -16.38 14.28
C GLY A 97 -15.30 -15.26 13.37
N GLU A 98 -14.50 -14.25 13.04
CA GLU A 98 -14.92 -13.11 12.22
C GLU A 98 -15.11 -13.45 10.72
N PRO A 99 -15.80 -12.60 9.95
CA PRO A 99 -15.86 -12.72 8.49
C PRO A 99 -14.48 -12.70 7.82
N VAL A 100 -14.41 -13.27 6.61
CA VAL A 100 -13.23 -13.16 5.76
C VAL A 100 -13.05 -11.71 5.29
N THR A 101 -11.79 -11.27 5.18
CA THR A 101 -11.44 -9.90 4.80
C THR A 101 -10.41 -9.91 3.67
N THR A 102 -10.31 -8.79 2.93
CA THR A 102 -9.32 -8.65 1.84
C THR A 102 -8.05 -7.90 2.29
N GLY A 103 -7.83 -7.80 3.61
CA GLY A 103 -6.65 -7.16 4.19
C GLY A 103 -5.35 -7.94 4.02
N ALA A 104 -5.43 -9.24 3.77
CA ALA A 104 -4.30 -10.08 3.37
C ALA A 104 -3.85 -9.73 1.94
N SER A 105 -3.13 -8.63 1.78
CA SER A 105 -2.63 -8.14 0.47
C SER A 105 -1.56 -9.03 -0.16
N SER A 106 -0.83 -9.80 0.66
CA SER A 106 0.20 -10.75 0.22
C SER A 106 -0.21 -12.19 0.53
N LEU A 107 -0.95 -12.81 -0.40
CA LEU A 107 -1.55 -14.13 -0.18
C LEU A 107 -0.49 -15.23 -0.03
N LEU A 108 0.56 -15.22 -0.86
CA LEU A 108 1.66 -16.19 -0.72
C LEU A 108 2.39 -16.03 0.61
N TYR A 109 2.67 -14.81 1.05
CA TYR A 109 3.42 -14.57 2.28
C TYR A 109 2.63 -15.00 3.52
N VAL A 110 1.34 -14.61 3.59
CA VAL A 110 0.42 -15.05 4.64
C VAL A 110 0.28 -16.58 4.68
N THR A 111 0.25 -17.25 3.51
CA THR A 111 0.20 -18.73 3.45
C THR A 111 1.47 -19.37 3.99
N LEU A 112 2.65 -18.78 3.75
CA LEU A 112 3.93 -19.27 4.28
C LEU A 112 4.05 -19.07 5.80
N LEU A 113 3.59 -17.92 6.32
CA LEU A 113 3.46 -17.68 7.76
C LEU A 113 2.41 -18.62 8.39
N GLY A 114 1.33 -18.92 7.67
CA GLY A 114 0.31 -19.90 8.04
C GLY A 114 0.87 -21.30 8.20
N ALA A 115 1.64 -21.78 7.22
CA ALA A 115 2.32 -23.06 7.31
C ALA A 115 3.33 -23.09 8.47
N ALA A 116 4.09 -22.02 8.69
CA ALA A 116 5.00 -21.91 9.84
C ALA A 116 4.25 -21.97 11.19
N SER A 117 3.08 -21.32 11.29
CA SER A 117 2.29 -21.35 12.53
C SER A 117 1.56 -22.68 12.75
N ALA A 118 1.09 -23.35 11.69
CA ALA A 118 0.59 -24.73 11.77
C ALA A 118 1.67 -25.74 12.21
N LEU A 119 2.95 -25.46 11.94
CA LEU A 119 4.10 -26.22 12.41
C LEU A 119 4.55 -25.86 13.85
N GLY A 120 3.78 -25.04 14.57
CA GLY A 120 4.03 -24.69 15.98
C GLY A 120 4.83 -23.40 16.21
N LEU A 121 5.13 -22.62 15.17
CA LEU A 121 5.78 -21.31 15.35
C LEU A 121 4.73 -20.24 15.71
N HIS A 122 4.75 -19.82 16.97
CA HIS A 122 3.80 -18.85 17.52
C HIS A 122 4.54 -17.67 18.17
N GLY A 123 3.83 -16.54 18.33
CA GLY A 123 4.36 -15.34 18.98
C GLY A 123 5.69 -14.88 18.36
N GLN A 124 6.70 -14.67 19.21
CA GLN A 124 8.05 -14.29 18.81
C GLN A 124 8.72 -15.29 17.86
N GLY A 125 8.37 -16.58 17.92
CA GLY A 125 8.88 -17.60 17.00
C GLY A 125 8.42 -17.38 15.56
N LEU A 126 7.18 -16.88 15.36
CA LEU A 126 6.66 -16.57 14.03
C LEU A 126 7.29 -15.29 13.46
N LEU A 127 7.52 -14.26 14.28
CA LEU A 127 8.27 -13.06 13.89
C LEU A 127 9.73 -13.40 13.53
N ALA A 128 10.39 -14.25 14.31
CA ALA A 128 11.74 -14.73 14.01
C ALA A 128 11.80 -15.50 12.68
N PHE A 129 10.77 -16.30 12.36
CA PHE A 129 10.64 -16.94 11.06
C PHE A 129 10.40 -15.93 9.92
N ALA A 130 9.56 -14.92 10.13
CA ALA A 130 9.30 -13.85 9.16
C ALA A 130 10.59 -13.09 8.78
N VAL A 131 11.36 -12.67 9.79
CA VAL A 131 12.66 -11.99 9.61
C VAL A 131 13.70 -12.93 9.01
N GLY A 132 13.87 -14.14 9.56
CA GLY A 132 14.87 -15.10 9.11
C GLY A 132 14.65 -15.58 7.67
N SER A 133 13.39 -15.83 7.27
CA SER A 133 13.06 -16.15 5.88
C SER A 133 13.29 -14.96 4.93
N GLY A 134 13.07 -13.72 5.40
CA GLY A 134 13.47 -12.50 4.69
C GLY A 134 14.98 -12.42 4.44
N LEU A 135 15.81 -12.73 5.45
CA LEU A 135 17.27 -12.78 5.31
C LEU A 135 17.74 -13.86 4.32
N VAL A 136 17.15 -15.06 4.36
CA VAL A 136 17.42 -16.11 3.37
C VAL A 136 16.98 -15.67 1.97
N ALA A 137 15.85 -14.97 1.87
CA ALA A 137 15.35 -14.48 0.59
C ALA A 137 16.28 -13.43 -0.04
N VAL A 138 16.80 -12.44 0.70
CA VAL A 138 17.77 -11.47 0.15
C VAL A 138 19.11 -12.13 -0.23
N ALA A 139 19.52 -13.19 0.46
CA ALA A 139 20.67 -14.00 0.07
C ALA A 139 20.45 -14.71 -1.29
N VAL A 140 19.25 -15.27 -1.50
CA VAL A 140 18.82 -15.80 -2.79
C VAL A 140 18.72 -14.69 -3.84
N THR A 141 18.24 -13.50 -3.49
CA THR A 141 18.20 -12.33 -4.40
C THR A 141 19.60 -11.98 -4.90
N ALA A 142 20.59 -11.84 -4.01
CA ALA A 142 21.96 -11.56 -4.38
C ALA A 142 22.55 -12.66 -5.28
N ALA A 143 22.34 -13.93 -4.93
CA ALA A 143 22.80 -15.08 -5.71
C ALA A 143 22.17 -15.13 -7.12
N CYS A 144 20.85 -14.92 -7.24
CA CYS A 144 20.16 -14.89 -8.53
C CYS A 144 20.58 -13.69 -9.39
N THR A 145 20.84 -12.52 -8.77
CA THR A 145 21.39 -11.36 -9.46
C THR A 145 22.82 -11.62 -9.98
N VAL A 146 23.68 -12.35 -9.26
CA VAL A 146 24.97 -12.80 -9.80
C VAL A 146 24.79 -13.65 -11.05
N VAL A 147 23.87 -14.62 -11.01
CA VAL A 147 23.62 -15.53 -12.15
C VAL A 147 23.05 -14.77 -13.36
N ALA A 148 22.13 -13.84 -13.15
CA ALA A 148 21.58 -12.99 -14.21
C ALA A 148 22.67 -12.07 -14.82
N GLY A 149 23.43 -11.36 -13.97
CA GLY A 149 24.52 -10.48 -14.40
C GLY A 149 25.65 -11.22 -15.10
N TYR A 150 25.98 -12.45 -14.68
CA TYR A 150 26.98 -13.28 -15.35
C TYR A 150 26.56 -13.62 -16.79
N ARG A 151 25.27 -13.92 -17.01
CA ARG A 151 24.75 -14.28 -18.33
C ARG A 151 24.55 -13.09 -19.27
N LEU A 152 24.14 -11.94 -18.75
CA LEU A 152 23.91 -10.72 -19.55
C LEU A 152 25.20 -9.92 -19.79
N GLY A 153 26.11 -9.90 -18.81
CA GLY A 153 27.26 -8.99 -18.75
C GLY A 153 28.63 -9.65 -18.55
N GLY A 154 28.69 -10.98 -18.35
CA GLY A 154 29.92 -11.72 -18.05
C GLY A 154 30.34 -11.64 -16.57
N ARG A 155 31.44 -12.33 -16.21
CA ARG A 155 31.90 -12.52 -14.82
C ARG A 155 31.94 -11.25 -13.98
N ALA A 156 32.48 -10.16 -14.53
CA ALA A 156 32.56 -8.88 -13.81
C ALA A 156 31.17 -8.31 -13.51
N ALA A 157 30.24 -8.33 -14.47
CA ALA A 157 28.89 -7.80 -14.25
C ALA A 157 28.11 -8.65 -13.23
N GLY A 158 28.25 -9.99 -13.28
CA GLY A 158 27.67 -10.86 -12.27
C GLY A 158 28.15 -10.53 -10.85
N LEU A 159 29.48 -10.44 -10.66
CA LEU A 159 30.06 -10.14 -9.35
C LEU A 159 29.63 -8.75 -8.83
N TRP A 160 29.73 -7.70 -9.66
CA TRP A 160 29.38 -6.35 -9.23
C TRP A 160 27.88 -6.18 -8.94
N ALA A 161 27.00 -6.77 -9.76
CA ALA A 161 25.55 -6.73 -9.49
C ALA A 161 25.20 -7.52 -8.22
N GLY A 162 25.87 -8.64 -7.97
CA GLY A 162 25.73 -9.42 -6.74
C GLY A 162 26.17 -8.67 -5.49
N VAL A 163 27.37 -8.11 -5.47
CA VAL A 163 27.92 -7.37 -4.32
C VAL A 163 27.11 -6.11 -4.03
N LEU A 164 26.76 -5.32 -5.04
CA LEU A 164 25.92 -4.12 -4.85
C LEU A 164 24.51 -4.46 -4.34
N THR A 165 23.97 -5.62 -4.74
CA THR A 165 22.67 -6.11 -4.23
C THR A 165 22.80 -6.62 -2.79
N ALA A 166 23.81 -7.44 -2.50
CA ALA A 166 24.07 -8.00 -1.18
C ALA A 166 24.34 -6.94 -0.11
N SER A 167 24.99 -5.85 -0.50
CA SER A 167 25.28 -4.71 0.37
C SER A 167 24.20 -3.61 0.35
N SER A 168 23.05 -3.80 -0.31
CA SER A 168 22.07 -2.71 -0.45
C SER A 168 21.31 -2.47 0.86
N GLY A 169 21.65 -1.41 1.58
CA GLY A 169 20.99 -0.97 2.82
C GLY A 169 19.45 -0.98 2.80
N PRO A 170 18.77 -0.39 1.80
CA PRO A 170 17.31 -0.45 1.70
C PRO A 170 16.76 -1.87 1.56
N LEU A 171 17.44 -2.72 0.77
CA LEU A 171 17.01 -4.11 0.57
C LEU A 171 17.25 -4.97 1.81
N LEU A 172 18.34 -4.72 2.55
CA LEU A 172 18.65 -5.37 3.83
C LEU A 172 17.67 -4.95 4.92
N TRP A 173 17.30 -3.67 4.99
CA TRP A 173 16.21 -3.17 5.84
C TRP A 173 14.89 -3.89 5.51
N GLY A 174 14.52 -3.94 4.23
CA GLY A 174 13.30 -4.59 3.78
C GLY A 174 13.27 -6.08 4.10
N ALA A 175 14.39 -6.78 3.93
CA ALA A 175 14.55 -8.18 4.27
C ALA A 175 14.50 -8.44 5.78
N ALA A 176 15.08 -7.57 6.60
CA ALA A 176 15.07 -7.67 8.06
C ALA A 176 13.76 -7.17 8.71
N SER A 177 12.89 -6.51 7.95
CA SER A 177 11.65 -5.91 8.48
C SER A 177 10.61 -6.92 8.96
N GLY A 178 10.58 -8.14 8.41
CA GLY A 178 9.47 -9.08 8.59
C GLY A 178 8.28 -8.86 7.64
N MET A 179 8.44 -8.01 6.61
CA MET A 179 7.52 -7.92 5.47
C MET A 179 7.92 -8.88 4.34
N GLU A 180 7.06 -9.06 3.34
CA GLU A 180 7.27 -9.88 2.14
C GLU A 180 8.34 -9.35 1.16
N VAL A 181 8.98 -8.21 1.46
CA VAL A 181 9.93 -7.51 0.58
C VAL A 181 11.06 -8.42 0.10
N GLY A 182 11.68 -9.19 1.01
CA GLY A 182 12.73 -10.14 0.67
C GLY A 182 12.23 -11.27 -0.23
N LEU A 183 11.06 -11.84 0.08
CA LEU A 183 10.41 -12.90 -0.72
C LEU A 183 10.12 -12.41 -2.15
N LEU A 184 9.55 -11.21 -2.30
CA LEU A 184 9.27 -10.63 -3.61
C LEU A 184 10.56 -10.42 -4.42
N ALA A 185 11.63 -9.91 -3.80
CA ALA A 185 12.93 -9.71 -4.44
C ALA A 185 13.57 -11.03 -4.91
N ALA A 186 13.47 -12.08 -4.09
CA ALA A 186 13.95 -13.43 -4.42
C ALA A 186 13.15 -14.05 -5.57
N LEU A 187 11.82 -13.95 -5.55
CA LEU A 187 10.96 -14.43 -6.63
C LEU A 187 11.19 -13.65 -7.93
N LEU A 188 11.39 -12.33 -7.87
CA LEU A 188 11.65 -11.46 -9.02
C LEU A 188 12.96 -11.83 -9.72
N THR A 189 14.07 -11.84 -8.97
CA THR A 189 15.40 -12.17 -9.49
C THR A 189 15.55 -13.65 -9.85
N GLY A 190 14.90 -14.54 -9.09
CA GLY A 190 14.79 -15.97 -9.40
C GLY A 190 14.04 -16.23 -10.70
N THR A 191 12.92 -15.54 -10.93
CA THR A 191 12.16 -15.59 -12.19
C THR A 191 13.04 -15.12 -13.35
N LEU A 192 13.77 -14.00 -13.21
CA LEU A 192 14.70 -13.53 -14.24
C LEU A 192 15.84 -14.54 -14.53
N ALA A 193 16.47 -15.10 -13.49
CA ALA A 193 17.53 -16.09 -13.64
C ALA A 193 17.02 -17.38 -14.30
N CYS A 194 15.77 -17.76 -14.02
CA CYS A 194 15.09 -18.91 -14.64
C CYS A 194 14.72 -18.62 -16.11
N TYR A 195 14.12 -17.46 -16.41
CA TYR A 195 13.82 -17.00 -17.77
C TYR A 195 15.07 -17.04 -18.67
N LEU A 196 16.21 -16.54 -18.16
CA LEU A 196 17.50 -16.56 -18.84
C LEU A 196 18.08 -17.98 -19.03
N ARG A 197 17.65 -18.97 -18.22
CA ARG A 197 18.08 -20.38 -18.32
C ARG A 197 17.24 -21.16 -19.33
N GLU A 198 15.92 -20.98 -19.28
CA GLU A 198 14.97 -21.87 -19.93
C GLU A 198 14.63 -21.47 -21.36
N ARG A 199 14.82 -20.20 -21.73
CA ARG A 199 14.44 -19.66 -23.03
C ARG A 199 14.94 -20.52 -24.23
N PRO A 200 14.07 -20.83 -25.22
CA PRO A 200 12.64 -20.49 -25.33
C PRO A 200 11.68 -21.61 -24.84
N ARG A 201 12.13 -22.54 -23.99
CA ARG A 201 11.30 -23.63 -23.41
C ARG A 201 11.11 -23.45 -21.90
N PHE A 202 10.22 -22.54 -21.54
CA PHE A 202 9.90 -22.24 -20.16
C PHE A 202 9.18 -23.42 -19.47
N GLY A 203 9.49 -23.64 -18.19
CA GLY A 203 8.93 -24.69 -17.36
C GLY A 203 8.79 -24.24 -15.90
N GLY A 204 9.91 -23.86 -15.26
CA GLY A 204 9.92 -23.24 -13.93
C GLY A 204 9.66 -21.74 -13.96
N THR A 205 10.01 -21.03 -15.04
CA THR A 205 9.81 -19.57 -15.15
C THR A 205 8.36 -19.13 -14.91
N PRO A 206 7.32 -19.77 -15.50
CA PRO A 206 5.93 -19.37 -15.27
C PRO A 206 5.44 -19.69 -13.86
N VAL A 207 6.01 -20.71 -13.21
CA VAL A 207 5.71 -21.07 -11.82
C VAL A 207 6.24 -20.01 -10.86
N LEU A 208 7.51 -19.61 -11.01
CA LEU A 208 8.09 -18.53 -10.21
C LEU A 208 7.38 -17.19 -10.46
N ALA A 209 7.01 -16.90 -11.70
CA ALA A 209 6.23 -15.71 -12.06
C ALA A 209 4.81 -15.73 -11.46
N ALA A 210 4.19 -16.90 -11.29
CA ALA A 210 2.88 -17.03 -10.63
C ALA A 210 2.98 -16.85 -9.11
N LEU A 211 4.03 -17.38 -8.48
CA LEU A 211 4.33 -17.11 -7.06
C LEU A 211 4.63 -15.62 -6.82
N LEU A 212 5.37 -14.98 -7.74
CA LEU A 212 5.62 -13.54 -7.72
C LEU A 212 4.29 -12.74 -7.78
N ALA A 213 3.35 -13.16 -8.62
CA ALA A 213 2.03 -12.55 -8.74
C ALA A 213 1.15 -12.72 -7.47
N LEU A 214 1.19 -13.89 -6.81
CA LEU A 214 0.51 -14.13 -5.52
C LEU A 214 1.12 -13.38 -4.33
N THR A 215 2.36 -12.89 -4.48
CA THR A 215 3.03 -12.17 -3.41
C THR A 215 2.52 -10.74 -3.35
N ARG A 216 2.42 -10.03 -4.49
CA ARG A 216 1.93 -8.65 -4.55
C ARG A 216 1.42 -8.24 -5.95
N PRO A 217 0.51 -7.25 -6.05
CA PRO A 217 0.12 -6.66 -7.34
C PRO A 217 1.27 -6.15 -8.19
N GLU A 218 2.30 -5.54 -7.58
CA GLU A 218 3.48 -5.06 -8.32
C GLU A 218 4.31 -6.22 -8.89
N GLY A 219 4.34 -7.35 -8.18
CA GLY A 219 4.94 -8.59 -8.67
C GLY A 219 4.19 -9.14 -9.90
N PHE A 220 2.86 -9.08 -9.88
CA PHE A 220 2.02 -9.44 -11.03
C PHE A 220 2.31 -8.59 -12.27
N LEU A 221 2.51 -7.27 -12.14
CA LEU A 221 2.81 -6.39 -13.28
C LEU A 221 4.09 -6.80 -14.02
N VAL A 222 5.16 -7.14 -13.29
CA VAL A 222 6.39 -7.66 -13.91
C VAL A 222 6.19 -9.08 -14.45
N ALA A 223 5.45 -9.94 -13.74
CA ALA A 223 5.12 -11.28 -14.21
C ALA A 223 4.36 -11.24 -15.55
N ALA A 224 3.36 -10.37 -15.71
CA ALA A 224 2.60 -10.20 -16.95
C ALA A 224 3.48 -9.71 -18.12
N ALA A 225 4.39 -8.77 -17.89
CA ALA A 225 5.37 -8.34 -18.89
C ALA A 225 6.31 -9.50 -19.31
N LEU A 226 6.71 -10.36 -18.37
CA LEU A 226 7.48 -11.57 -18.66
C LEU A 226 6.65 -12.65 -19.38
N VAL A 227 5.34 -12.78 -19.14
CA VAL A 227 4.45 -13.67 -19.91
C VAL A 227 4.45 -13.27 -21.39
N ALA A 228 4.31 -11.97 -21.69
CA ALA A 228 4.42 -11.47 -23.07
C ALA A 228 5.79 -11.78 -23.70
N ALA A 229 6.88 -11.63 -22.94
CA ALA A 229 8.23 -12.00 -23.39
C ALA A 229 8.39 -13.50 -23.68
N MET A 230 7.84 -14.36 -22.82
CA MET A 230 7.86 -15.81 -22.98
C MET A 230 7.04 -16.26 -24.20
N LEU A 231 5.84 -15.71 -24.39
CA LEU A 231 5.00 -15.98 -25.55
C LEU A 231 5.68 -15.56 -26.86
N TRP A 232 6.30 -14.37 -26.89
CA TRP A 232 7.06 -13.88 -28.04
C TRP A 232 8.26 -14.78 -28.37
N ALA A 233 9.01 -15.23 -27.36
CA ALA A 233 10.13 -16.15 -27.54
C ALA A 233 9.69 -17.55 -28.00
N ALA A 234 8.55 -18.05 -27.51
CA ALA A 234 7.95 -19.31 -27.95
C ALA A 234 7.44 -19.22 -29.40
N TRP A 235 6.80 -18.12 -29.78
CA TRP A 235 6.34 -17.85 -31.15
C TRP A 235 7.51 -17.76 -32.13
N ARG A 236 8.50 -16.89 -31.85
CA ARG A 236 9.75 -16.73 -32.63
C ARG A 236 10.54 -18.02 -32.86
N SER A 237 10.36 -19.02 -31.99
CA SER A 237 11.05 -20.33 -32.06
C SER A 237 10.18 -21.47 -32.58
N GLY A 238 8.95 -21.19 -33.05
CA GLY A 238 8.01 -22.19 -33.58
C GLY A 238 7.41 -23.12 -32.53
N ARG A 239 7.50 -22.76 -31.23
CA ARG A 239 7.17 -23.64 -30.09
C ARG A 239 5.81 -23.36 -29.45
N LEU A 240 5.03 -22.43 -30.02
CA LEU A 240 3.73 -22.03 -29.48
C LEU A 240 2.68 -23.17 -29.44
N ARG A 241 2.84 -24.22 -30.26
CA ARG A 241 2.00 -25.45 -30.23
C ARG A 241 2.44 -26.51 -29.20
N SER A 242 3.32 -26.17 -28.26
CA SER A 242 3.74 -27.09 -27.19
C SER A 242 2.62 -27.32 -26.16
N TRP A 243 2.54 -28.53 -25.58
CA TRP A 243 1.72 -28.79 -24.39
C TRP A 243 2.08 -27.91 -23.19
N ARG A 244 3.26 -27.28 -23.18
CA ARG A 244 3.70 -26.32 -22.15
C ARG A 244 3.22 -24.89 -22.38
N THR A 245 2.67 -24.55 -23.54
CA THR A 245 2.20 -23.19 -23.82
C THR A 245 1.13 -22.70 -22.84
N PRO A 246 0.14 -23.52 -22.39
CA PRO A 246 -0.82 -23.11 -21.37
C PRO A 246 -0.18 -22.69 -20.04
N LEU A 247 0.96 -23.29 -19.65
CA LEU A 247 1.67 -22.90 -18.42
C LEU A 247 2.18 -21.46 -18.49
N LEU A 248 2.39 -20.88 -19.68
CA LEU A 248 2.82 -19.49 -19.81
C LEU A 248 1.76 -18.50 -19.30
N ALA A 249 0.48 -18.88 -19.31
CA ALA A 249 -0.61 -18.07 -18.78
C ALA A 249 -0.79 -18.20 -17.25
N LEU A 250 -0.05 -19.11 -16.58
CA LEU A 250 -0.21 -19.40 -15.16
C LEU A 250 -0.17 -18.16 -14.25
N PRO A 251 0.71 -17.16 -14.44
CA PRO A 251 0.70 -15.95 -13.60
C PRO A 251 -0.58 -15.13 -13.73
N LEU A 252 -1.19 -15.12 -14.93
CA LEU A 252 -2.45 -14.42 -15.18
C LEU A 252 -3.63 -15.16 -14.56
N VAL A 253 -3.68 -16.49 -14.75
CA VAL A 253 -4.72 -17.37 -14.19
C VAL A 253 -4.71 -17.34 -12.66
N VAL A 254 -3.53 -17.40 -12.05
CA VAL A 254 -3.37 -17.42 -10.60
C VAL A 254 -3.74 -16.07 -9.96
N PHE A 255 -3.32 -14.95 -10.55
CA PHE A 255 -3.72 -13.62 -10.06
C PHE A 255 -5.22 -13.36 -10.23
N ALA A 256 -5.80 -13.73 -11.39
CA ALA A 256 -7.25 -13.69 -11.59
C ALA A 256 -8.00 -14.60 -10.60
N GLY A 257 -7.43 -15.76 -10.25
CA GLY A 257 -7.93 -16.66 -9.22
C GLY A 257 -7.95 -16.02 -7.82
N GLN A 258 -6.92 -15.25 -7.45
CA GLN A 258 -6.90 -14.48 -6.20
C GLN A 258 -7.99 -13.39 -6.17
N LEU A 259 -8.16 -12.64 -7.26
CA LEU A 259 -9.21 -11.61 -7.36
C LEU A 259 -10.62 -12.22 -7.31
N LEU A 260 -10.81 -13.37 -7.95
CA LEU A 260 -12.07 -14.12 -7.90
C LEU A 260 -12.32 -14.69 -6.49
N LEU A 261 -11.30 -15.22 -5.82
CA LEU A 261 -11.38 -15.71 -4.45
C LEU A 261 -11.87 -14.60 -3.50
N TYR A 262 -11.30 -13.41 -3.58
CA TYR A 262 -11.76 -12.27 -2.78
C TYR A 262 -13.20 -11.90 -3.12
N ARG A 263 -13.55 -11.79 -4.42
CA ARG A 263 -14.93 -11.47 -4.83
C ARG A 263 -15.96 -12.50 -4.34
N LEU A 264 -15.61 -13.78 -4.32
CA LEU A 264 -16.49 -14.85 -3.82
C LEU A 264 -16.62 -14.87 -2.29
N LEU A 265 -15.56 -14.50 -1.56
CA LEU A 265 -15.55 -14.56 -0.09
C LEU A 265 -16.02 -13.27 0.60
N THR A 266 -15.87 -12.10 -0.05
CA THR A 266 -16.17 -10.78 0.56
C THR A 266 -17.07 -9.89 -0.30
N GLY A 267 -17.48 -10.35 -1.48
CA GLY A 267 -18.24 -9.55 -2.45
C GLY A 267 -17.40 -8.60 -3.31
N THR A 268 -16.14 -8.32 -2.94
CA THR A 268 -15.24 -7.41 -3.66
C THR A 268 -13.93 -8.06 -4.09
N ALA A 269 -13.47 -7.70 -5.30
CA ALA A 269 -12.13 -8.09 -5.77
C ALA A 269 -11.02 -7.14 -5.28
N GLN A 270 -11.37 -6.00 -4.67
CA GLN A 270 -10.39 -5.02 -4.20
C GLN A 270 -9.84 -5.42 -2.83
N ALA A 271 -8.51 -5.34 -2.69
CA ALA A 271 -7.85 -5.50 -1.40
C ALA A 271 -8.06 -4.23 -0.55
N ASN A 272 -8.46 -4.40 0.70
CA ASN A 272 -8.72 -3.31 1.66
C ASN A 272 -7.56 -2.29 1.71
N GLY A 273 -6.32 -2.77 1.73
CA GLY A 273 -5.12 -1.92 1.74
C GLY A 273 -4.90 -1.08 0.47
N VAL A 274 -5.54 -1.42 -0.67
CA VAL A 274 -5.55 -0.56 -1.87
C VAL A 274 -6.61 0.53 -1.72
N VAL A 275 -7.82 0.18 -1.26
CA VAL A 275 -8.92 1.13 -1.03
C VAL A 275 -8.51 2.20 -0.02
N ALA A 276 -7.95 1.80 1.12
CA ALA A 276 -7.56 2.72 2.19
C ALA A 276 -6.32 3.60 1.87
N LYS A 277 -5.52 3.24 0.85
CA LYS A 277 -4.22 3.88 0.58
C LYS A 277 -4.05 4.38 -0.87
N SER A 278 -5.13 4.52 -1.66
CA SER A 278 -5.06 5.01 -3.05
C SER A 278 -5.73 6.36 -3.26
N TRP A 279 -5.11 7.21 -4.08
CA TRP A 279 -5.72 8.45 -4.58
C TRP A 279 -6.98 8.19 -5.43
N LEU A 280 -7.12 6.99 -6.00
CA LEU A 280 -8.33 6.57 -6.74
C LEU A 280 -9.57 6.38 -5.85
N HIS A 281 -9.37 6.27 -4.53
CA HIS A 281 -10.39 6.05 -3.52
C HIS A 281 -10.47 7.17 -2.48
N ALA A 282 -9.59 8.17 -2.56
CA ALA A 282 -9.58 9.32 -1.65
C ALA A 282 -10.87 10.14 -1.83
N GLY A 283 -11.77 10.10 -0.82
CA GLY A 283 -13.10 10.73 -0.91
C GLY A 283 -13.07 12.25 -1.18
N LEU A 284 -11.95 12.89 -0.86
CA LEU A 284 -11.67 14.32 -1.09
C LEU A 284 -11.16 14.65 -2.50
N LEU A 285 -10.94 13.68 -3.39
CA LEU A 285 -10.52 13.93 -4.78
C LEU A 285 -11.56 13.34 -5.75
N ARG A 286 -12.34 14.21 -6.38
CA ARG A 286 -13.33 13.79 -7.40
C ARG A 286 -12.83 13.99 -8.83
N GLN A 287 -11.75 14.75 -9.05
CA GLN A 287 -11.28 15.03 -10.40
C GLN A 287 -10.15 14.09 -10.83
N PRO A 288 -10.24 13.46 -12.02
CA PRO A 288 -9.15 12.68 -12.59
C PRO A 288 -7.84 13.47 -12.74
N THR A 289 -7.91 14.79 -12.89
CA THR A 289 -6.76 15.70 -12.98
C THR A 289 -6.05 15.91 -11.65
N GLU A 290 -6.78 16.02 -10.53
CA GLU A 290 -6.18 16.10 -9.18
C GLU A 290 -5.45 14.79 -8.85
N ILE A 291 -6.11 13.65 -9.13
CA ILE A 291 -5.53 12.31 -8.95
C ILE A 291 -4.28 12.14 -9.83
N ALA A 292 -4.32 12.62 -11.07
CA ALA A 292 -3.17 12.59 -11.98
C ALA A 292 -2.01 13.47 -11.49
N ASP A 293 -2.28 14.65 -10.92
CA ASP A 293 -1.26 15.53 -10.36
C ASP A 293 -0.59 14.93 -9.11
N HIS A 294 -1.37 14.41 -8.16
CA HIS A 294 -0.81 13.69 -7.00
C HIS A 294 0.00 12.45 -7.41
N THR A 295 -0.48 11.71 -8.43
CA THR A 295 0.23 10.57 -9.01
C THR A 295 1.54 11.02 -9.68
N LEU A 296 1.54 12.15 -10.39
CA LEU A 296 2.72 12.71 -11.03
C LEU A 296 3.76 13.18 -10.01
N HIS A 297 3.34 13.85 -8.93
CA HIS A 297 4.22 14.24 -7.82
C HIS A 297 4.88 13.04 -7.13
N ASN A 298 4.11 11.98 -6.86
CA ASN A 298 4.67 10.72 -6.35
C ASN A 298 5.68 10.10 -7.34
N LEU A 299 5.33 10.03 -8.63
CA LEU A 299 6.22 9.49 -9.67
C LEU A 299 7.53 10.28 -9.78
N GLN A 300 7.47 11.62 -9.76
CA GLN A 300 8.64 12.50 -9.76
C GLN A 300 9.56 12.22 -8.56
N ALA A 301 8.99 12.12 -7.36
CA ALA A 301 9.76 11.82 -6.15
C ALA A 301 10.40 10.43 -6.18
N MET A 302 9.68 9.42 -6.70
CA MET A 302 10.19 8.05 -6.87
C MET A 302 11.32 8.00 -7.93
N VAL A 303 11.19 8.75 -9.02
CA VAL A 303 12.24 8.91 -10.04
C VAL A 303 13.47 9.62 -9.45
N ALA A 304 13.29 10.67 -8.66
CA ALA A 304 14.37 11.36 -7.95
C ALA A 304 15.10 10.41 -6.97
N ALA A 305 14.37 9.57 -6.25
CA ALA A 305 14.96 8.57 -5.37
C ALA A 305 15.77 7.50 -6.11
N LEU A 306 15.25 6.96 -7.22
CA LEU A 306 15.99 6.01 -8.06
C LEU A 306 17.20 6.65 -8.78
N ALA A 307 17.15 7.95 -9.03
CA ALA A 307 18.28 8.72 -9.57
C ALA A 307 19.36 9.05 -8.52
N GLY A 308 19.12 8.77 -7.23
CA GLY A 308 20.01 9.17 -6.13
C GLY A 308 20.03 10.67 -5.88
N LEU A 309 18.92 11.36 -6.18
CA LEU A 309 18.71 12.80 -6.01
C LEU A 309 17.70 13.13 -4.90
N SER A 310 17.16 12.12 -4.21
CA SER A 310 16.35 12.28 -2.99
C SER A 310 17.22 12.25 -1.73
N GLY A 311 16.78 12.90 -0.66
CA GLY A 311 17.36 12.74 0.68
C GLY A 311 17.06 11.41 1.41
N GLN A 312 16.65 10.34 0.71
CA GLN A 312 16.39 9.02 1.31
C GLN A 312 17.54 8.01 1.14
N ASP A 313 18.58 8.35 0.37
CA ASP A 313 19.79 7.51 0.16
C ASP A 313 19.51 6.07 -0.34
N VAL A 314 18.54 5.92 -1.23
CA VAL A 314 18.12 4.58 -1.74
C VAL A 314 19.13 4.00 -2.73
N LEU A 315 19.68 4.84 -3.63
CA LEU A 315 20.68 4.45 -4.64
C LEU A 315 21.71 5.59 -4.80
N PRO A 316 22.94 5.27 -5.26
CA PRO A 316 23.93 6.29 -5.60
C PRO A 316 23.42 7.28 -6.67
N PRO A 317 23.88 8.54 -6.66
CA PRO A 317 23.60 9.51 -7.72
C PRO A 317 23.86 8.96 -9.12
N LEU A 318 23.02 9.33 -10.08
CA LEU A 318 23.04 8.91 -11.49
C LEU A 318 22.71 7.42 -11.75
N THR A 319 22.38 6.61 -10.74
CA THR A 319 22.12 5.17 -10.93
C THR A 319 21.02 4.90 -11.96
N LEU A 320 19.91 5.64 -11.91
CA LEU A 320 18.83 5.53 -12.91
C LEU A 320 19.29 5.83 -14.34
N ALA A 321 20.11 6.87 -14.54
CA ALA A 321 20.63 7.23 -15.87
C ALA A 321 21.54 6.11 -16.41
N VAL A 322 22.41 5.54 -15.57
CA VAL A 322 23.26 4.40 -15.95
C VAL A 322 22.41 3.13 -16.19
N ALA A 323 21.31 2.93 -15.45
CA ALA A 323 20.37 1.83 -15.69
C ALA A 323 19.64 1.96 -17.05
N VAL A 324 19.27 3.17 -17.46
CA VAL A 324 18.71 3.45 -18.80
C VAL A 324 19.73 3.14 -19.90
N VAL A 325 21.00 3.52 -19.72
CA VAL A 325 22.09 3.07 -20.61
C VAL A 325 22.21 1.53 -20.63
N GLY A 326 22.00 0.88 -19.48
CA GLY A 326 21.93 -0.57 -19.34
C GLY A 326 20.86 -1.24 -20.20
N LEU A 327 19.66 -0.64 -20.29
CA LEU A 327 18.60 -1.10 -21.20
C LEU A 327 19.03 -0.98 -22.67
N GLY A 328 19.73 0.09 -23.04
CA GLY A 328 20.35 0.27 -24.36
C GLY A 328 21.40 -0.81 -24.67
N VAL A 329 22.31 -1.08 -23.73
CA VAL A 329 23.32 -2.15 -23.83
C VAL A 329 22.65 -3.54 -23.98
N LEU A 330 21.57 -3.78 -23.24
CA LEU A 330 20.78 -5.01 -23.32
C LEU A 330 20.14 -5.16 -24.72
N ALA A 331 19.48 -4.12 -25.23
CA ALA A 331 18.90 -4.10 -26.57
C ALA A 331 19.95 -4.29 -27.69
N ALA A 332 21.15 -3.72 -27.53
CA ALA A 332 22.28 -3.88 -28.45
C ALA A 332 22.82 -5.33 -28.46
N ARG A 333 22.84 -6.01 -27.29
CA ARG A 333 23.24 -7.42 -27.13
C ARG A 333 22.20 -8.44 -27.62
N ARG A 334 21.26 -8.02 -28.49
CA ARG A 334 20.12 -8.80 -29.00
C ARG A 334 19.08 -9.22 -27.95
N GLU A 335 19.16 -8.72 -26.73
CA GLU A 335 18.22 -9.01 -25.63
C GLU A 335 16.98 -8.08 -25.64
N ARG A 336 16.56 -7.63 -26.84
CA ARG A 336 15.51 -6.61 -27.01
C ARG A 336 14.18 -6.97 -26.34
N THR A 337 13.75 -8.22 -26.43
CA THR A 337 12.50 -8.68 -25.79
C THR A 337 12.57 -8.59 -24.26
N LEU A 338 13.74 -8.91 -23.67
CA LEU A 338 13.94 -8.76 -22.23
C LEU A 338 14.01 -7.28 -21.82
N ALA A 339 14.71 -6.45 -22.61
CA ALA A 339 14.75 -5.01 -22.37
C ALA A 339 13.34 -4.39 -22.36
N VAL A 340 12.51 -4.69 -23.36
CA VAL A 340 11.12 -4.22 -23.43
C VAL A 340 10.30 -4.72 -22.24
N ALA A 341 10.41 -6.00 -21.87
CA ALA A 341 9.66 -6.57 -20.76
C ALA A 341 10.06 -6.00 -19.39
N VAL A 342 11.36 -5.78 -19.16
CA VAL A 342 11.86 -5.15 -17.93
C VAL A 342 11.45 -3.67 -17.87
N THR A 343 11.57 -2.91 -18.97
CA THR A 343 11.09 -1.52 -19.02
C THR A 343 9.59 -1.45 -18.76
N LEU A 344 8.78 -2.26 -19.46
CA LEU A 344 7.32 -2.27 -19.29
C LEU A 344 6.94 -2.65 -17.85
N GLY A 345 7.52 -3.73 -17.31
CA GLY A 345 7.25 -4.17 -15.94
C GLY A 345 7.61 -3.11 -14.90
N LEU A 346 8.81 -2.53 -14.96
CA LEU A 346 9.24 -1.49 -14.01
C LEU A 346 8.42 -0.20 -14.15
N SER A 347 8.10 0.24 -15.37
CA SER A 347 7.25 1.42 -15.58
C SER A 347 5.82 1.21 -15.06
N LEU A 348 5.24 0.01 -15.25
CA LEU A 348 3.92 -0.33 -14.69
C LEU A 348 3.95 -0.35 -13.16
N VAL A 349 5.01 -0.90 -12.54
CA VAL A 349 5.19 -0.86 -11.08
C VAL A 349 5.30 0.58 -10.57
N LEU A 350 6.12 1.42 -11.20
CA LEU A 350 6.25 2.83 -10.83
C LEU A 350 4.92 3.57 -10.93
N LEU A 351 4.19 3.40 -12.04
CA LEU A 351 2.87 4.02 -12.23
C LEU A 351 1.85 3.52 -11.19
N SER A 352 1.81 2.21 -10.94
CA SER A 352 0.88 1.61 -9.97
C SER A 352 1.14 2.12 -8.55
N VAL A 353 2.40 2.12 -8.10
CA VAL A 353 2.77 2.58 -6.75
C VAL A 353 2.57 4.10 -6.61
N ALA A 354 2.76 4.88 -7.68
CA ALA A 354 2.55 6.32 -7.65
C ALA A 354 1.08 6.73 -7.37
N THR A 355 0.10 5.85 -7.65
CA THR A 355 -1.32 6.08 -7.31
C THR A 355 -1.64 5.94 -5.81
N LEU A 356 -0.66 5.59 -4.97
CA LEU A 356 -0.86 5.42 -3.52
C LEU A 356 -0.62 6.73 -2.74
N THR A 357 -1.50 7.03 -1.79
CA THR A 357 -1.33 8.15 -0.84
C THR A 357 -0.05 7.97 -0.01
N THR A 358 0.22 6.74 0.41
CA THR A 358 1.40 6.37 1.23
C THR A 358 2.59 5.90 0.38
N ALA A 359 2.66 6.19 -0.92
CA ALA A 359 3.70 5.67 -1.83
C ALA A 359 5.14 5.88 -1.34
N ARG A 360 5.38 7.03 -0.68
CA ARG A 360 6.69 7.49 -0.20
C ARG A 360 6.96 7.14 1.27
N TRP A 361 5.96 6.68 2.00
CA TRP A 361 6.07 6.37 3.43
C TRP A 361 6.90 5.09 3.63
N GLN A 362 7.43 4.92 4.85
CA GLN A 362 8.12 3.69 5.25
C GLN A 362 9.25 3.34 4.27
N ASP A 363 10.11 4.33 4.01
CA ASP A 363 11.35 4.19 3.25
C ASP A 363 11.22 3.62 1.82
N LEU A 364 10.17 4.04 1.09
CA LEU A 364 9.88 3.55 -0.27
C LEU A 364 9.83 2.02 -0.35
N ARG A 365 9.36 1.32 0.70
CA ARG A 365 9.30 -0.15 0.77
C ARG A 365 8.65 -0.82 -0.45
N TYR A 366 7.74 -0.14 -1.12
CA TYR A 366 7.09 -0.57 -2.37
C TYR A 366 8.09 -0.77 -3.53
N LEU A 367 9.20 -0.03 -3.56
CA LEU A 367 10.24 -0.11 -4.60
C LEU A 367 11.44 -0.98 -4.23
N GLN A 368 11.70 -1.19 -2.93
CA GLN A 368 12.85 -1.98 -2.45
C GLN A 368 13.01 -3.35 -3.13
N PRO A 369 11.95 -4.16 -3.37
CA PRO A 369 12.07 -5.45 -4.06
C PRO A 369 12.64 -5.39 -5.48
N PHE A 370 12.50 -4.24 -6.16
CA PHE A 370 12.85 -4.05 -7.57
C PHE A 370 14.26 -3.44 -7.75
N LEU A 371 14.87 -2.93 -6.67
CA LEU A 371 16.24 -2.40 -6.68
C LEU A 371 17.28 -3.37 -7.27
N PRO A 372 17.25 -4.70 -7.05
CA PRO A 372 18.19 -5.62 -7.69
C PRO A 372 18.17 -5.56 -9.22
N LEU A 373 17.02 -5.28 -9.85
CA LEU A 373 16.93 -5.11 -11.29
C LEU A 373 17.51 -3.78 -11.74
N VAL A 374 17.26 -2.69 -11.01
CA VAL A 374 17.84 -1.36 -11.28
C VAL A 374 19.37 -1.40 -11.16
N VAL A 375 19.89 -2.03 -10.09
CA VAL A 375 21.32 -2.26 -9.86
C VAL A 375 21.92 -3.13 -10.98
N LEU A 376 21.27 -4.24 -11.36
CA LEU A 376 21.72 -5.08 -12.47
C LEU A 376 21.81 -4.29 -13.78
N LEU A 377 20.78 -3.50 -14.10
CA LEU A 377 20.78 -2.63 -15.28
C LEU A 377 21.90 -1.60 -15.24
N ALA A 378 22.12 -0.92 -14.11
CA ALA A 378 23.23 0.03 -13.95
C ALA A 378 24.60 -0.66 -14.15
N VAL A 379 24.81 -1.85 -13.58
CA VAL A 379 26.05 -2.62 -13.76
C VAL A 379 26.27 -3.04 -15.22
N LEU A 380 25.20 -3.32 -15.96
CA LEU A 380 25.26 -3.55 -17.42
C LEU A 380 25.54 -2.25 -18.20
N GLY A 381 24.94 -1.13 -17.78
CA GLY A 381 25.13 0.20 -18.38
C GLY A 381 26.55 0.72 -18.30
N THR A 382 27.26 0.46 -17.19
CA THR A 382 28.71 0.73 -17.11
C THR A 382 29.54 -0.01 -18.18
N GLY A 383 28.97 -1.05 -18.82
CA GLY A 383 29.56 -1.74 -19.95
C GLY A 383 29.64 -0.90 -21.24
N ALA A 384 29.00 0.26 -21.31
CA ALA A 384 29.22 1.26 -22.36
C ALA A 384 30.60 1.97 -22.22
N VAL A 385 31.18 1.99 -21.01
CA VAL A 385 32.54 2.52 -20.78
C VAL A 385 33.55 1.46 -21.21
N GLY A 386 34.13 1.64 -22.40
CA GLY A 386 35.12 0.71 -22.97
C GLY A 386 36.40 0.57 -22.14
N HIS A 387 36.77 1.61 -21.38
CA HIS A 387 37.97 1.61 -20.53
C HIS A 387 37.72 0.85 -19.22
N ARG A 388 38.28 -0.37 -19.12
CA ARG A 388 38.06 -1.31 -18.00
C ARG A 388 38.29 -0.72 -16.60
N PRO A 389 39.39 -0.03 -16.27
CA PRO A 389 39.60 0.48 -14.92
C PRO A 389 38.64 1.64 -14.60
N ALA A 390 38.24 2.47 -15.58
CA ALA A 390 37.22 3.50 -15.38
C ALA A 390 35.85 2.87 -15.05
N ARG A 391 35.46 1.80 -15.78
CA ARG A 391 34.26 1.01 -15.45
C ARG A 391 34.30 0.48 -14.02
N HIS A 392 35.43 -0.08 -13.60
CA HIS A 392 35.58 -0.58 -12.23
C HIS A 392 35.61 0.54 -11.19
N GLY A 393 36.16 1.72 -11.51
CA GLY A 393 36.11 2.91 -10.66
C GLY A 393 34.69 3.40 -10.40
N ILE A 394 33.86 3.50 -11.44
CA ILE A 394 32.42 3.86 -11.31
C ILE A 394 31.70 2.89 -10.37
N LEU A 395 31.93 1.59 -10.55
CA LEU A 395 31.31 0.55 -9.72
C LEU A 395 31.85 0.55 -8.28
N ALA A 396 33.13 0.88 -8.09
CA ALA A 396 33.74 1.04 -6.77
C ALA A 396 33.20 2.29 -6.03
N VAL A 397 32.93 3.40 -6.74
CA VAL A 397 32.28 4.59 -6.17
C VAL A 397 30.84 4.27 -5.76
N GLY A 398 30.08 3.55 -6.59
CA GLY A 398 28.75 3.07 -6.24
C GLY A 398 28.75 2.12 -5.02
N LEU A 399 29.77 1.26 -4.92
CA LEU A 399 29.96 0.39 -3.74
C LEU A 399 30.37 1.20 -2.50
N LEU A 400 31.24 2.20 -2.63
CA LEU A 400 31.66 3.06 -1.53
C LEU A 400 30.46 3.83 -0.94
N PHE A 401 29.63 4.44 -1.79
CA PHE A 401 28.35 5.04 -1.39
C PHE A 401 27.49 4.02 -0.63
N THR A 402 27.30 2.84 -1.22
CA THR A 402 26.49 1.76 -0.63
C THR A 402 27.01 1.33 0.75
N VAL A 403 28.33 1.18 0.92
CA VAL A 403 28.97 0.80 2.19
C VAL A 403 28.88 1.90 3.25
N ILE A 404 28.97 3.18 2.86
CA ILE A 404 28.80 4.32 3.77
C ILE A 404 27.35 4.45 4.26
N VAL A 405 26.40 4.24 3.35
CA VAL A 405 24.97 4.43 3.62
C VAL A 405 24.34 3.22 4.35
N THR A 406 24.80 2.01 4.11
CA THR A 406 24.18 0.79 4.69
C THR A 406 24.12 0.75 6.22
N PRO A 407 25.14 1.20 6.98
CA PRO A 407 25.03 1.36 8.43
C PRO A 407 23.91 2.31 8.87
N THR A 408 23.61 3.38 8.11
CA THR A 408 22.51 4.29 8.46
C THR A 408 21.15 3.62 8.29
N TRP A 409 21.00 2.71 7.31
CA TRP A 409 19.81 1.87 7.17
C TRP A 409 19.64 0.85 8.31
N ALA A 410 20.73 0.31 8.87
CA ALA A 410 20.65 -0.53 10.06
C ALA A 410 20.19 0.28 11.28
N LEU A 411 20.68 1.52 11.43
CA LEU A 411 20.21 2.44 12.48
C LEU A 411 18.74 2.81 12.30
N ARG A 412 18.28 3.11 11.06
CA ARG A 412 16.85 3.36 10.74
C ARG A 412 15.99 2.18 11.18
N LEU A 413 16.40 0.94 10.90
CA LEU A 413 15.68 -0.28 11.32
C LEU A 413 15.49 -0.33 12.85
N GLY A 414 16.57 -0.22 13.62
CA GLY A 414 16.51 -0.30 15.09
C GLY A 414 15.73 0.87 15.70
N GLN A 415 15.88 2.06 15.13
CA GLN A 415 15.12 3.25 15.52
C GLN A 415 13.61 3.09 15.28
N GLN A 416 13.21 2.58 14.12
CA GLN A 416 11.80 2.34 13.81
C GLN A 416 11.21 1.23 14.69
N ALA A 417 11.98 0.16 14.94
CA ALA A 417 11.59 -0.88 15.89
C ALA A 417 11.40 -0.33 17.33
N SER A 418 12.28 0.57 17.80
CA SER A 418 12.10 1.25 19.10
C SER A 418 10.82 2.10 19.14
N ALA A 419 10.48 2.80 18.07
CA ALA A 419 9.24 3.58 17.98
C ALA A 419 7.99 2.67 17.99
N MET A 420 8.04 1.52 17.30
CA MET A 420 6.97 0.51 17.35
C MET A 420 6.84 -0.10 18.76
N ARG A 421 7.95 -0.32 19.46
CA ARG A 421 7.98 -0.80 20.86
C ARG A 421 7.30 0.20 21.80
N GLU A 422 7.67 1.47 21.73
CA GLU A 422 7.16 2.54 22.61
C GLU A 422 5.69 2.88 22.35
N GLY A 423 5.22 2.80 21.10
CA GLY A 423 3.83 3.04 20.71
C GLY A 423 3.00 1.74 20.58
N PRO A 424 2.69 1.28 19.34
CA PRO A 424 1.73 0.20 19.09
C PRO A 424 1.90 -1.09 19.92
N VAL A 425 3.14 -1.51 20.20
CA VAL A 425 3.39 -2.72 21.01
C VAL A 425 3.03 -2.49 22.48
N SER A 426 3.38 -1.34 23.06
CA SER A 426 3.04 -1.01 24.44
C SER A 426 1.52 -0.86 24.62
N VAL A 427 0.85 -0.25 23.64
CA VAL A 427 -0.62 -0.14 23.57
C VAL A 427 -1.26 -1.54 23.53
N GLY A 428 -0.78 -2.43 22.64
CA GLY A 428 -1.28 -3.81 22.55
C GLY A 428 -1.08 -4.62 23.83
N GLN A 429 0.07 -4.48 24.50
CA GLN A 429 0.33 -5.12 25.79
C GLN A 429 -0.58 -4.60 26.90
N TRP A 430 -0.85 -3.28 26.93
CA TRP A 430 -1.77 -2.70 27.90
C TRP A 430 -3.21 -3.19 27.68
N ILE A 431 -3.68 -3.24 26.42
CA ILE A 431 -5.00 -3.79 26.06
C ILE A 431 -5.15 -5.21 26.61
N ALA A 432 -4.13 -6.07 26.45
CA ALA A 432 -4.17 -7.46 26.90
C ALA A 432 -4.44 -7.62 28.40
N GLY A 433 -3.88 -6.71 29.22
CA GLY A 433 -4.00 -6.74 30.68
C GLY A 433 -5.16 -5.94 31.27
N ASN A 434 -5.68 -4.92 30.56
CA ASN A 434 -6.60 -3.92 31.14
C ASN A 434 -7.98 -3.87 30.48
N VAL A 435 -8.12 -4.29 29.21
CA VAL A 435 -9.44 -4.34 28.55
C VAL A 435 -10.13 -5.67 28.92
N PRO A 436 -11.40 -5.66 29.38
CA PRO A 436 -12.14 -6.88 29.71
C PRO A 436 -12.21 -7.90 28.55
N PRO A 437 -12.24 -9.22 28.83
CA PRO A 437 -12.52 -10.23 27.81
C PRO A 437 -13.95 -10.09 27.29
N GLY A 438 -14.11 -9.98 25.97
CA GLY A 438 -15.40 -9.78 25.30
C GLY A 438 -15.58 -8.37 24.74
N ASP A 439 -14.93 -7.36 25.35
CA ASP A 439 -14.96 -5.98 24.87
C ASP A 439 -14.25 -5.83 23.52
N VAL A 440 -14.76 -4.88 22.73
CA VAL A 440 -14.28 -4.50 21.40
C VAL A 440 -13.47 -3.21 21.48
N VAL A 441 -12.32 -3.17 20.80
CA VAL A 441 -11.40 -2.02 20.76
C VAL A 441 -11.31 -1.47 19.34
N ALA A 442 -11.71 -0.21 19.14
CA ALA A 442 -11.44 0.53 17.91
C ALA A 442 -9.97 0.97 17.87
N ILE A 443 -9.31 0.79 16.72
CA ILE A 443 -7.87 1.06 16.54
C ILE A 443 -7.58 1.69 15.17
N ASN A 444 -6.54 2.52 15.09
CA ASN A 444 -6.01 2.98 13.80
C ASN A 444 -4.78 2.18 13.32
N ASP A 445 -3.91 1.75 14.24
CA ASP A 445 -2.75 0.90 13.94
C ASP A 445 -3.18 -0.56 14.21
N ALA A 446 -3.57 -1.23 13.12
CA ALA A 446 -4.32 -2.49 13.18
C ALA A 446 -3.52 -3.69 13.71
N GLY A 447 -2.20 -3.67 13.57
CA GLY A 447 -1.32 -4.82 13.73
C GLY A 447 -1.06 -5.21 15.19
N ALA A 448 -0.23 -4.43 15.89
CA ALA A 448 0.27 -4.76 17.21
C ALA A 448 -0.86 -4.87 18.26
N ALA A 449 -1.89 -4.02 18.15
CA ALA A 449 -3.04 -4.03 19.04
C ALA A 449 -3.84 -5.34 18.95
N ALA A 450 -4.08 -5.87 17.75
CA ALA A 450 -4.73 -7.18 17.57
C ALA A 450 -3.79 -8.33 17.98
N TRP A 451 -2.52 -8.27 17.59
CA TRP A 451 -1.53 -9.32 17.81
C TRP A 451 -1.22 -9.58 19.29
N PHE A 452 -0.99 -8.52 20.07
CA PHE A 452 -0.71 -8.61 21.50
C PHE A 452 -1.96 -8.51 22.38
N GLY A 453 -2.92 -7.64 22.01
CA GLY A 453 -4.08 -7.32 22.85
C GLY A 453 -5.03 -8.49 23.08
N GLY A 454 -5.20 -9.39 22.09
CA GLY A 454 -6.08 -10.54 22.24
C GLY A 454 -7.51 -10.16 22.60
N ARG A 455 -8.00 -9.03 22.06
CA ARG A 455 -9.37 -8.53 22.13
C ARG A 455 -9.88 -8.32 20.71
N ARG A 456 -11.20 -8.25 20.54
CA ARG A 456 -11.81 -8.02 19.24
C ARG A 456 -11.52 -6.58 18.80
N THR A 457 -10.89 -6.39 17.66
CA THR A 457 -10.53 -5.06 17.14
C THR A 457 -11.45 -4.61 16.00
N VAL A 458 -11.80 -3.33 15.98
CA VAL A 458 -12.41 -2.65 14.82
C VAL A 458 -11.38 -1.67 14.25
N ASP A 459 -10.98 -1.87 13.01
CA ASP A 459 -9.95 -1.09 12.34
C ASP A 459 -10.57 0.12 11.63
N LEU A 460 -10.32 1.31 12.20
CA LEU A 460 -10.84 2.60 11.76
C LEU A 460 -10.27 3.05 10.41
N VAL A 461 -9.16 2.48 9.96
CA VAL A 461 -8.57 2.73 8.63
C VAL A 461 -9.16 1.76 7.59
N GLY A 462 -9.73 0.64 8.06
CA GLY A 462 -10.37 -0.38 7.23
C GLY A 462 -9.40 -1.27 6.46
N LEU A 463 -8.17 -1.46 6.93
CA LEU A 463 -7.23 -2.44 6.36
C LEU A 463 -7.70 -3.88 6.64
N THR A 464 -8.24 -4.09 7.83
CA THR A 464 -8.59 -5.40 8.41
C THR A 464 -10.06 -5.52 8.80
N THR A 465 -10.82 -4.43 8.77
CA THR A 465 -12.29 -4.44 8.90
C THR A 465 -12.90 -3.99 7.57
N ASN A 466 -13.65 -4.89 6.91
CA ASN A 466 -14.27 -4.60 5.61
C ASN A 466 -15.26 -3.42 5.74
N GLY A 467 -15.31 -2.55 4.73
CA GLY A 467 -16.26 -1.45 4.66
C GLY A 467 -15.87 -0.17 5.39
N MET A 468 -14.93 -0.19 6.34
CA MET A 468 -14.53 1.00 7.12
C MET A 468 -13.70 2.03 6.32
N ALA A 469 -12.97 1.60 5.29
CA ALA A 469 -12.03 2.47 4.58
C ALA A 469 -12.69 3.68 3.87
N ALA A 470 -13.88 3.50 3.28
CA ALA A 470 -14.58 4.60 2.60
C ALA A 470 -15.16 5.65 3.59
N PRO A 471 -15.86 5.25 4.68
CA PRO A 471 -16.19 6.13 5.80
C PRO A 471 -15.00 6.90 6.36
N ALA A 472 -13.88 6.20 6.61
CA ALA A 472 -12.67 6.82 7.15
C ALA A 472 -12.11 7.92 6.23
N LEU A 473 -12.00 7.63 4.92
CA LEU A 473 -11.55 8.58 3.90
C LEU A 473 -12.51 9.75 3.63
N ASN A 474 -13.71 9.73 4.22
CA ASN A 474 -14.69 10.83 4.12
C ASN A 474 -14.74 11.73 5.37
N GLY A 475 -14.22 11.30 6.52
CA GLY A 475 -14.11 12.11 7.74
C GLY A 475 -14.71 11.47 9.01
N PRO A 476 -14.59 12.15 10.16
CA PRO A 476 -15.05 11.63 11.46
C PRO A 476 -16.56 11.39 11.54
N GLY A 477 -17.40 12.23 10.92
CA GLY A 477 -18.86 12.03 10.90
C GLY A 477 -19.27 10.76 10.17
N THR A 478 -18.72 10.56 8.98
CA THR A 478 -18.99 9.37 8.17
C THR A 478 -18.45 8.10 8.82
N LEU A 479 -17.32 8.19 9.52
CA LEU A 479 -16.77 7.10 10.34
C LEU A 479 -17.64 6.80 11.57
N TYR A 480 -18.15 7.82 12.26
CA TYR A 480 -19.10 7.68 13.38
C TYR A 480 -20.34 6.91 12.96
N GLU A 481 -20.98 7.29 11.85
CA GLU A 481 -22.16 6.58 11.34
C GLU A 481 -21.85 5.13 10.94
N ALA A 482 -20.67 4.87 10.35
CA ALA A 482 -20.24 3.51 10.04
C ALA A 482 -20.03 2.64 11.30
N LEU A 483 -19.52 3.22 12.40
CA LEU A 483 -19.40 2.53 13.69
C LEU A 483 -20.75 2.33 14.38
N ARG A 484 -21.62 3.35 14.32
CA ARG A 484 -22.99 3.33 14.86
C ARG A 484 -23.86 2.27 14.19
N ARG A 485 -23.66 2.02 12.90
CA ARG A 485 -24.29 0.96 12.10
C ARG A 485 -23.82 -0.46 12.44
N LEU A 486 -22.73 -0.63 13.20
CA LEU A 486 -22.36 -1.94 13.71
C LEU A 486 -23.44 -2.45 14.69
N PRO A 487 -23.75 -3.76 14.70
CA PRO A 487 -24.64 -4.33 15.71
C PRO A 487 -24.16 -3.96 17.11
N GLU A 488 -25.06 -3.74 18.06
CA GLU A 488 -24.73 -3.21 19.39
C GLU A 488 -23.60 -3.99 20.10
N ARG A 489 -23.66 -5.34 20.07
CA ARG A 489 -22.63 -6.27 20.58
C ARG A 489 -21.27 -6.19 19.86
N GLU A 490 -21.18 -5.45 18.77
CA GLU A 490 -20.01 -5.30 17.91
C GLU A 490 -19.43 -3.88 17.93
N ARG A 491 -20.15 -2.92 18.49
CA ARG A 491 -19.66 -1.55 18.68
C ARG A 491 -18.48 -1.54 19.65
N PRO A 492 -17.43 -0.72 19.40
CA PRO A 492 -16.31 -0.55 20.33
C PRO A 492 -16.74 -0.07 21.73
N GLN A 493 -16.24 -0.70 22.79
CA GLN A 493 -16.29 -0.19 24.17
C GLN A 493 -15.04 0.65 24.51
N TRP A 494 -13.99 0.53 23.69
CA TRP A 494 -12.71 1.20 23.86
C TRP A 494 -12.19 1.72 22.53
N PHE A 495 -11.42 2.81 22.57
CA PHE A 495 -10.71 3.35 21.42
C PHE A 495 -9.23 3.49 21.78
N ALA A 496 -8.32 2.86 21.05
CA ALA A 496 -6.87 3.05 21.18
C ALA A 496 -6.35 3.72 19.90
N ILE A 497 -6.20 5.04 19.96
CA ILE A 497 -6.01 5.90 18.78
C ILE A 497 -4.93 6.95 18.99
N PHE A 498 -4.27 7.39 17.92
CA PHE A 498 -3.41 8.59 17.96
C PHE A 498 -4.23 9.84 18.32
N ASP A 499 -3.70 10.68 19.21
CA ASP A 499 -4.31 11.98 19.58
C ASP A 499 -4.25 12.95 18.39
N ASP A 500 -3.09 13.00 17.72
CA ASP A 500 -2.84 13.76 16.49
C ASP A 500 -2.38 12.80 15.40
N TRP A 501 -3.07 12.76 14.26
CA TRP A 501 -2.68 11.93 13.12
C TRP A 501 -2.97 12.63 11.80
N GLY A 502 -1.93 12.80 10.96
CA GLY A 502 -2.05 13.37 9.61
C GLY A 502 -2.78 12.47 8.58
N GLY A 503 -3.50 11.45 9.04
CA GLY A 503 -4.37 10.58 8.26
C GLY A 503 -5.84 10.96 8.49
N ILE A 504 -6.61 10.02 9.05
CA ILE A 504 -8.01 10.24 9.45
C ILE A 504 -8.02 10.89 10.84
N PRO A 505 -8.69 12.04 11.07
CA PRO A 505 -8.67 12.72 12.37
C PRO A 505 -9.59 12.01 13.37
N VAL A 506 -9.20 10.82 13.81
CA VAL A 506 -9.98 9.95 14.71
C VAL A 506 -10.19 10.56 16.11
N ALA A 507 -9.37 11.51 16.53
CA ALA A 507 -9.58 12.29 17.74
C ALA A 507 -10.85 13.17 17.68
N ASP A 508 -11.31 13.55 16.48
CA ASP A 508 -12.56 14.31 16.33
C ASP A 508 -13.81 13.48 16.70
N LEU A 509 -13.70 12.16 16.85
CA LEU A 509 -14.75 11.32 17.47
C LEU A 509 -15.08 11.79 18.89
N GLY A 510 -14.10 12.34 19.64
CA GLY A 510 -14.33 12.91 20.96
C GLY A 510 -15.27 14.14 20.95
N ARG A 511 -15.41 14.84 19.81
CA ARG A 511 -16.31 15.99 19.70
C ARG A 511 -17.78 15.62 19.87
N ALA A 512 -18.17 14.40 19.51
CA ALA A 512 -19.52 13.86 19.71
C ALA A 512 -19.75 13.27 21.11
N ALA A 513 -18.81 13.42 22.05
CA ALA A 513 -18.79 12.62 23.30
C ALA A 513 -18.63 11.11 23.08
N LEU A 514 -18.33 10.62 21.86
CA LEU A 514 -18.12 9.18 21.63
C LEU A 514 -16.89 8.64 22.40
N LEU A 515 -15.94 9.52 22.72
CA LEU A 515 -14.85 9.25 23.65
C LEU A 515 -15.19 9.92 24.98
N GLY A 516 -14.98 9.21 26.10
CA GLY A 516 -15.15 9.78 27.44
C GLY A 516 -14.25 10.99 27.70
N ASP A 517 -14.63 11.83 28.68
CA ASP A 517 -14.05 13.16 28.91
C ASP A 517 -12.53 13.20 29.08
N GLU A 518 -11.93 12.14 29.63
CA GLU A 518 -10.48 11.98 29.79
C GLU A 518 -10.01 10.60 29.28
N PRO A 519 -8.79 10.51 28.70
CA PRO A 519 -8.22 9.23 28.30
C PRO A 519 -7.86 8.40 29.55
N VAL A 520 -8.15 7.10 29.51
CA VAL A 520 -7.80 6.16 30.59
C VAL A 520 -6.28 6.04 30.74
N ILE A 521 -5.55 6.14 29.62
CA ILE A 521 -4.09 6.24 29.59
C ILE A 521 -3.64 6.88 28.26
N THR A 522 -2.55 7.65 28.30
CA THR A 522 -1.84 8.13 27.09
C THR A 522 -0.42 7.57 27.07
N PHE A 523 -0.09 6.86 25.99
CA PHE A 523 1.26 6.45 25.64
C PHE A 523 1.92 7.57 24.85
N ARG A 524 2.99 8.15 25.40
CA ARG A 524 3.79 9.15 24.69
C ARG A 524 5.12 8.55 24.29
N LEU A 525 5.47 8.63 23.00
CA LEU A 525 6.78 8.20 22.51
C LEU A 525 7.87 9.05 23.20
N ALA A 526 8.89 8.39 23.74
CA ALA A 526 9.97 9.05 24.49
C ALA A 526 11.21 9.28 23.60
N GLY A 527 11.41 8.42 22.60
CA GLY A 527 12.50 8.53 21.64
C GLY A 527 12.56 9.88 20.91
N PRO A 528 13.76 10.40 20.60
CA PRO A 528 13.91 11.64 19.83
C PRO A 528 13.33 11.46 18.44
N ALA A 529 12.86 12.55 17.83
CA ALA A 529 12.52 12.56 16.40
C ALA A 529 13.77 12.18 15.58
N ARG A 530 13.59 11.29 14.60
CA ARG A 530 14.67 10.71 13.78
C ARG A 530 14.44 10.96 12.29
N PRO A 531 14.30 12.22 11.84
CA PRO A 531 14.09 12.52 10.42
C PRO A 531 15.34 12.10 9.62
N ILE A 532 15.14 11.22 8.64
CA ILE A 532 16.19 10.77 7.72
C ILE A 532 16.77 11.94 6.92
N SER A 533 15.90 12.83 6.48
CA SER A 533 16.23 14.09 5.81
C SER A 533 15.02 15.03 5.90
N PRO A 534 15.20 16.36 5.95
CA PRO A 534 14.09 17.33 5.91
C PRO A 534 13.18 17.18 4.69
N ALA A 535 13.66 16.58 3.60
CA ALA A 535 12.92 16.38 2.35
C ALA A 535 12.34 14.96 2.18
N ALA A 536 12.54 14.07 3.16
CA ALA A 536 12.13 12.66 3.09
C ALA A 536 10.88 12.41 3.95
N PRO A 537 9.70 12.12 3.36
CA PRO A 537 8.50 11.77 4.13
C PRO A 537 8.77 10.61 5.08
N GLN A 538 8.43 10.79 6.36
CA GLN A 538 8.53 9.77 7.39
C GLN A 538 7.16 9.20 7.73
N THR A 539 7.15 8.16 8.57
CA THR A 539 5.98 7.81 9.37
C THR A 539 5.87 8.75 10.56
N CYS A 540 4.65 9.10 10.97
CA CYS A 540 4.41 10.14 11.96
C CYS A 540 4.99 9.81 13.36
N GLN A 541 5.20 8.52 13.66
CA GLN A 541 5.86 8.05 14.87
C GLN A 541 7.38 8.39 14.87
N ILE A 542 7.98 8.62 13.71
CA ILE A 542 9.44 8.82 13.52
C ILE A 542 9.82 10.30 13.46
N ASP A 543 9.00 11.12 12.81
CA ASP A 543 9.14 12.59 12.84
C ASP A 543 8.47 13.26 14.05
N ARG A 544 7.72 12.47 14.85
CA ARG A 544 6.91 12.89 16.02
C ARG A 544 5.69 13.77 15.70
N SER A 545 5.16 13.72 14.48
CA SER A 545 3.85 14.29 14.16
C SER A 545 2.65 13.47 14.70
N CYS A 546 2.87 12.26 15.21
CA CYS A 546 1.89 11.50 16.01
C CYS A 546 2.54 10.89 17.26
N ASP A 547 3.04 11.72 18.18
CA ASP A 547 3.84 11.27 19.34
C ASP A 547 3.03 10.70 20.52
N ARG A 548 1.69 10.67 20.43
CA ARG A 548 0.76 10.25 21.49
C ARG A 548 -0.31 9.30 20.97
N VAL A 549 -0.46 8.14 21.61
CA VAL A 549 -1.60 7.23 21.47
C VAL A 549 -2.36 7.21 22.79
N SER A 550 -3.64 7.55 22.79
CA SER A 550 -4.48 7.46 23.98
C SER A 550 -5.48 6.31 23.87
N VAL A 551 -5.76 5.70 25.02
CA VAL A 551 -6.83 4.72 25.17
C VAL A 551 -7.99 5.34 25.93
N TRP A 552 -9.15 5.37 25.29
CA TRP A 552 -10.38 5.96 25.76
C TRP A 552 -11.42 4.87 26.02
N ARG A 553 -12.35 5.12 26.95
CA ARG A 553 -13.64 4.41 26.94
C ARG A 553 -14.55 5.06 25.91
N ALA A 554 -15.33 4.24 25.23
CA ALA A 554 -16.42 4.70 24.40
C ALA A 554 -17.60 5.12 25.28
N ASP A 555 -18.28 6.19 24.89
CA ASP A 555 -19.61 6.53 25.42
C ASP A 555 -20.61 6.59 24.25
N TRP A 556 -21.61 5.71 24.31
CA TRP A 556 -22.68 5.60 23.32
C TRP A 556 -23.99 6.23 23.80
N SER A 557 -24.00 7.00 24.89
CA SER A 557 -25.22 7.59 25.47
C SER A 557 -25.96 8.54 24.53
N LEU A 558 -25.30 9.02 23.48
CA LEU A 558 -25.85 9.93 22.47
C LEU A 558 -26.22 9.24 21.15
N ASP A 559 -26.14 7.90 21.05
CA ASP A 559 -26.66 7.17 19.90
C ASP A 559 -28.16 7.46 19.71
N GLY A 560 -28.57 7.70 18.46
CA GLY A 560 -29.93 8.10 18.10
C GLY A 560 -30.40 9.45 18.64
N SER A 561 -29.58 10.20 19.40
CA SER A 561 -29.96 11.53 19.92
C SER A 561 -30.31 12.52 18.81
N ALA A 562 -29.75 12.32 17.61
CA ALA A 562 -30.00 13.11 16.42
C ALA A 562 -31.20 12.64 15.56
N ASP A 563 -31.76 11.43 15.74
CA ASP A 563 -32.71 10.84 14.77
C ASP A 563 -34.02 11.62 14.59
N LEU A 564 -34.39 12.40 15.61
CA LEU A 564 -35.55 13.28 15.60
C LEU A 564 -35.11 14.75 15.53
N PRO A 565 -35.89 15.62 14.87
CA PRO A 565 -35.62 17.05 14.80
C PRO A 565 -35.53 17.67 16.21
N ASP A 566 -34.80 18.77 16.32
CA ASP A 566 -34.59 19.52 17.55
C ASP A 566 -35.90 20.01 18.16
N ARG A 567 -36.80 20.52 17.31
CA ARG A 567 -38.15 20.97 17.66
C ARG A 567 -39.18 20.36 16.71
N GLY A 568 -40.42 20.22 17.18
CA GLY A 568 -41.51 19.65 16.39
C GLY A 568 -41.69 20.34 15.03
N VAL A 569 -41.76 19.54 13.97
CA VAL A 569 -41.92 20.03 12.59
C VAL A 569 -43.39 20.15 12.18
N PRO A 570 -43.75 21.06 11.25
CA PRO A 570 -45.11 21.14 10.72
C PRO A 570 -45.49 19.86 9.95
N GLY A 571 -46.71 19.35 10.14
CA GLY A 571 -47.20 18.17 9.42
C GLY A 571 -46.62 16.84 9.93
N ARG A 572 -46.67 15.80 9.09
CA ARG A 572 -46.10 14.47 9.37
C ARG A 572 -44.79 14.31 8.62
N ILE A 573 -43.74 13.85 9.29
CA ILE A 573 -42.49 13.44 8.63
C ILE A 573 -42.81 12.27 7.67
N VAL A 574 -42.46 12.43 6.39
CA VAL A 574 -42.63 11.43 5.34
C VAL A 574 -41.31 10.85 4.85
N ASP A 575 -40.20 11.59 5.06
CA ASP A 575 -38.86 11.20 4.63
C ASP A 575 -37.79 11.85 5.52
N HIS A 576 -36.59 11.26 5.58
CA HIS A 576 -35.46 11.77 6.36
C HIS A 576 -34.13 11.37 5.74
N LEU A 577 -33.25 12.35 5.53
CA LEU A 577 -31.87 12.16 5.09
C LEU A 577 -30.90 12.56 6.22
N ASN A 578 -30.12 11.60 6.72
CA ASN A 578 -28.92 11.83 7.54
C ASN A 578 -27.73 12.16 6.62
N VAL A 579 -27.24 13.40 6.69
CA VAL A 579 -26.08 13.86 5.90
C VAL A 579 -24.80 13.48 6.65
N GLY A 580 -23.82 12.91 5.96
CA GLY A 580 -22.68 12.23 6.58
C GLY A 580 -22.89 10.72 6.75
N ASP A 581 -24.12 10.22 6.76
CA ASP A 581 -24.34 8.78 6.58
C ASP A 581 -24.22 8.40 5.09
N MET A 582 -23.06 7.87 4.70
CA MET A 582 -22.77 7.51 3.31
C MET A 582 -23.77 6.53 2.67
N THR A 583 -24.51 5.74 3.45
CA THR A 583 -25.53 4.84 2.90
C THR A 583 -26.83 5.61 2.64
N ASP A 584 -27.19 6.52 3.54
CA ASP A 584 -28.41 7.31 3.41
C ASP A 584 -28.26 8.44 2.39
N GLU A 585 -27.08 9.06 2.33
CA GLU A 585 -26.61 9.90 1.21
C GLU A 585 -26.80 9.17 -0.12
N ALA A 586 -26.40 7.89 -0.21
CA ALA A 586 -26.55 7.10 -1.43
C ALA A 586 -28.01 6.75 -1.76
N VAL A 587 -28.86 6.52 -0.75
CA VAL A 587 -30.31 6.30 -0.93
C VAL A 587 -30.96 7.55 -1.53
N HIS A 588 -30.65 8.74 -1.00
CA HIS A 588 -31.21 10.01 -1.46
C HIS A 588 -30.47 10.63 -2.65
N GLY A 589 -29.42 9.99 -3.16
CA GLY A 589 -28.62 10.52 -4.28
C GLY A 589 -27.89 11.82 -3.95
N TRP A 590 -27.52 12.02 -2.68
CA TRP A 590 -26.90 13.23 -2.17
C TRP A 590 -25.56 13.53 -2.87
N ALA A 591 -25.38 14.79 -3.28
CA ALA A 591 -24.14 15.28 -3.86
C ALA A 591 -23.90 16.76 -3.54
N PRO A 592 -22.64 17.16 -3.21
CA PRO A 592 -22.28 18.57 -3.09
C PRO A 592 -22.23 19.24 -4.47
N GLY A 593 -22.56 20.54 -4.49
CA GLY A 593 -22.39 21.45 -5.62
C GLY A 593 -21.35 22.54 -5.31
N PRO A 594 -20.06 22.21 -5.19
CA PRO A 594 -19.04 23.17 -4.79
C PRO A 594 -18.82 24.23 -5.89
N PRO A 595 -18.59 25.50 -5.51
CA PRO A 595 -18.45 26.61 -6.46
C PRO A 595 -17.05 26.68 -7.07
N VAL A 596 -16.07 26.00 -6.46
CA VAL A 596 -14.68 25.90 -6.88
C VAL A 596 -14.25 24.44 -6.75
N LEU A 597 -13.40 24.00 -7.67
CA LEU A 597 -12.84 22.64 -7.67
C LEU A 597 -11.91 22.44 -6.46
N GLY A 598 -11.77 21.21 -5.98
CA GLY A 598 -11.03 20.88 -4.75
C GLY A 598 -11.79 21.12 -3.43
N LEU A 599 -12.90 21.86 -3.40
CA LEU A 599 -13.73 22.05 -2.20
C LEU A 599 -14.66 20.84 -1.97
N GLN A 600 -14.10 19.68 -1.63
CA GLN A 600 -14.91 18.51 -1.27
C GLN A 600 -15.42 18.59 0.19
N PRO A 601 -16.66 18.17 0.46
CA PRO A 601 -17.24 18.23 1.79
C PRO A 601 -16.67 17.14 2.71
N ALA A 602 -15.84 17.55 3.65
CA ALA A 602 -15.43 16.67 4.74
C ALA A 602 -16.63 16.32 5.63
N GLY A 603 -16.70 15.07 6.07
CA GLY A 603 -17.63 14.61 7.10
C GLY A 603 -17.28 15.25 8.44
N VAL A 604 -18.21 15.99 9.02
CA VAL A 604 -18.09 16.64 10.33
C VAL A 604 -18.86 15.87 11.38
N LEU A 605 -18.49 16.05 12.64
CA LEU A 605 -19.10 15.41 13.79
C LEU A 605 -19.05 16.40 14.95
N ASP A 606 -20.21 16.79 15.44
CA ASP A 606 -20.34 17.85 16.45
C ASP A 606 -21.42 17.50 17.47
N ARG A 607 -21.39 18.17 18.64
CA ARG A 607 -22.42 18.07 19.68
C ARG A 607 -22.87 19.43 20.17
N THR A 608 -24.13 19.55 20.56
CA THR A 608 -24.65 20.74 21.25
C THR A 608 -25.73 20.39 22.27
N VAL A 609 -26.16 21.38 23.06
CA VAL A 609 -27.33 21.26 23.94
C VAL A 609 -28.52 21.93 23.26
N VAL A 610 -29.58 21.16 23.02
CA VAL A 610 -30.84 21.61 22.42
C VAL A 610 -31.93 21.43 23.46
N ASP A 611 -32.63 22.50 23.86
CA ASP A 611 -33.76 22.47 24.79
C ASP A 611 -33.53 21.59 26.06
N GLY A 612 -32.28 21.56 26.56
CA GLY A 612 -31.85 20.82 27.74
C GLY A 612 -31.34 19.38 27.51
N ARG A 613 -31.44 18.83 26.29
CA ARG A 613 -30.82 17.54 25.91
C ARG A 613 -29.51 17.76 25.16
N VAL A 614 -28.52 16.90 25.40
CA VAL A 614 -27.31 16.83 24.54
C VAL A 614 -27.67 16.05 23.29
N VAL A 615 -27.26 16.56 22.13
CA VAL A 615 -27.41 15.92 20.82
C VAL A 615 -26.03 15.87 20.17
N ALA A 616 -25.67 14.73 19.61
CA ALA A 616 -24.49 14.56 18.76
C ALA A 616 -24.93 14.14 17.36
N ASP A 617 -24.45 14.83 16.33
CA ASP A 617 -24.91 14.64 14.97
C ASP A 617 -23.75 14.61 13.97
N SER A 618 -23.93 13.80 12.92
CA SER A 618 -23.03 13.66 11.78
C SER A 618 -23.41 14.69 10.72
N GLY A 619 -22.46 15.12 9.88
CA GLY A 619 -22.76 16.09 8.84
C GLY A 619 -21.70 16.20 7.77
N ARG A 620 -21.87 17.16 6.88
CA ARG A 620 -20.95 17.55 5.82
C ARG A 620 -20.68 19.04 5.86
N HIS A 621 -19.42 19.45 5.73
CA HIS A 621 -19.07 20.85 5.48
C HIS A 621 -19.33 21.20 4.00
N VAL A 622 -20.37 21.98 3.74
CA VAL A 622 -20.85 22.32 2.39
C VAL A 622 -20.50 23.76 2.06
N VAL A 623 -19.76 23.95 0.96
CA VAL A 623 -19.52 25.26 0.33
C VAL A 623 -20.26 25.31 -1.00
N GLY A 624 -20.93 26.41 -1.30
CA GLY A 624 -21.75 26.63 -2.50
C GLY A 624 -23.17 26.08 -2.38
N GLY A 625 -23.31 24.79 -2.10
CA GLY A 625 -24.61 24.12 -1.99
C GLY A 625 -24.55 22.60 -2.15
N GLU A 626 -25.70 21.94 -2.14
CA GLU A 626 -25.88 20.50 -2.21
C GLU A 626 -27.15 20.12 -2.98
N MET A 627 -27.28 18.85 -3.36
CA MET A 627 -28.42 18.30 -4.08
C MET A 627 -28.79 16.93 -3.51
N PHE A 628 -30.08 16.65 -3.34
CA PHE A 628 -30.60 15.36 -2.88
C PHE A 628 -32.06 15.17 -3.31
N THR A 629 -32.56 13.94 -3.31
CA THR A 629 -33.91 13.58 -3.74
C THR A 629 -34.76 13.13 -2.56
N LEU A 630 -35.78 13.93 -2.24
CA LEU A 630 -36.84 13.59 -1.29
C LEU A 630 -37.74 12.51 -1.88
N ARG A 631 -38.38 11.69 -1.03
CA ARG A 631 -39.24 10.57 -1.40
C ARG A 631 -40.54 10.54 -0.60
N GLY A 632 -41.44 9.63 -0.97
CA GLY A 632 -42.69 9.38 -0.23
C GLY A 632 -43.70 10.53 -0.25
N LEU A 633 -43.52 11.50 -1.16
CA LEU A 633 -44.32 12.72 -1.22
C LEU A 633 -45.72 12.48 -1.80
N THR A 634 -46.66 13.32 -1.39
CA THR A 634 -47.98 13.45 -2.01
C THR A 634 -47.95 14.61 -3.01
N PRO A 635 -48.19 14.36 -4.31
CA PRO A 635 -48.23 15.43 -5.32
C PRO A 635 -49.26 16.52 -5.02
N GLY A 636 -48.94 17.76 -5.39
CA GLY A 636 -49.81 18.93 -5.22
C GLY A 636 -49.91 19.46 -3.78
N ARG A 637 -49.26 18.82 -2.80
CA ARG A 637 -49.17 19.32 -1.42
C ARG A 637 -47.83 20.04 -1.18
N PRO A 638 -47.82 21.21 -0.51
CA PRO A 638 -46.57 21.83 -0.08
C PRO A 638 -45.72 20.87 0.76
N VAL A 639 -44.41 21.02 0.68
CA VAL A 639 -43.45 20.21 1.43
C VAL A 639 -42.61 21.14 2.31
N THR A 640 -42.56 20.87 3.61
CA THR A 640 -41.64 21.56 4.50
C THR A 640 -40.36 20.74 4.65
N LEU A 641 -39.25 21.31 4.17
CA LEU A 641 -37.90 20.81 4.40
C LEU A 641 -37.38 21.45 5.69
N THR A 642 -37.13 20.66 6.73
CA THR A 642 -36.52 21.13 7.98
C THR A 642 -35.11 20.57 8.08
N GLY A 643 -34.12 21.41 8.33
CA GLY A 643 -32.72 20.99 8.46
C GLY A 643 -32.07 21.44 9.76
N ARG A 644 -31.13 20.63 10.27
CA ARG A 644 -30.08 21.10 11.19
C ARG A 644 -28.96 21.68 10.35
N ILE A 645 -28.70 22.97 10.50
CA ILE A 645 -27.76 23.72 9.68
C ILE A 645 -26.82 24.53 10.58
N GLY A 646 -25.52 24.32 10.41
CA GLY A 646 -24.48 25.11 11.06
C GLY A 646 -23.96 26.20 10.16
N ALA A 647 -24.08 27.47 10.54
CA ALA A 647 -23.46 28.55 9.77
C ALA A 647 -22.96 29.65 10.70
N ALA A 648 -21.76 30.14 10.40
CA ALA A 648 -21.10 31.20 11.14
C ALA A 648 -21.82 32.55 10.96
N THR A 649 -21.59 33.46 11.90
CA THR A 649 -21.99 34.87 11.76
C THR A 649 -21.32 35.46 10.51
N PRO A 650 -22.10 36.02 9.55
CA PRO A 650 -21.57 36.59 8.33
C PRO A 650 -20.79 37.88 8.64
N LEU A 651 -19.73 38.14 7.89
CA LEU A 651 -19.09 39.44 7.86
C LEU A 651 -20.06 40.49 7.30
N ALA A 652 -19.88 41.76 7.71
CA ALA A 652 -20.77 42.84 7.31
C ALA A 652 -20.85 42.99 5.78
N GLY A 653 -22.03 42.73 5.23
CA GLY A 653 -22.31 42.80 3.79
C GLY A 653 -22.13 41.50 3.02
N ASP A 654 -21.71 40.40 3.66
CA ASP A 654 -21.60 39.10 3.01
C ASP A 654 -22.95 38.35 2.94
N ARG A 655 -23.01 37.32 2.07
CA ARG A 655 -24.18 36.45 1.86
C ARG A 655 -23.85 34.96 2.02
N THR A 656 -22.87 34.63 2.86
CA THR A 656 -22.41 33.24 3.17
C THR A 656 -23.51 32.32 3.72
N ARG A 657 -24.64 32.88 4.14
CA ARG A 657 -25.82 32.16 4.62
C ARG A 657 -27.01 32.18 3.66
N VAL A 658 -26.89 32.74 2.46
CA VAL A 658 -28.03 32.89 1.54
C VAL A 658 -27.93 31.89 0.40
N VAL A 659 -28.80 30.87 0.42
CA VAL A 659 -28.89 29.86 -0.63
C VAL A 659 -30.12 30.04 -1.51
N ALA A 660 -29.96 29.70 -2.78
CA ALA A 660 -31.04 29.50 -3.71
C ALA A 660 -31.52 28.04 -3.63
N VAL A 661 -32.76 27.82 -3.17
CA VAL A 661 -33.43 26.51 -3.18
C VAL A 661 -34.22 26.33 -4.48
N ASP A 662 -33.88 25.32 -5.24
CA ASP A 662 -34.58 24.89 -6.45
C ASP A 662 -35.18 23.49 -6.22
N ALA A 663 -36.39 23.24 -6.72
CA ALA A 663 -37.14 21.98 -6.58
C ALA A 663 -37.57 21.49 -7.96
N GLY A 664 -37.21 20.25 -8.33
CA GLY A 664 -37.44 19.71 -9.67
C GLY A 664 -36.72 20.51 -10.78
N GLY A 665 -35.65 21.24 -10.45
CA GLY A 665 -34.96 22.17 -11.36
C GLY A 665 -35.65 23.53 -11.53
N VAL A 666 -36.77 23.79 -10.84
CA VAL A 666 -37.49 25.08 -10.84
C VAL A 666 -37.18 25.85 -9.56
N ARG A 667 -37.00 27.17 -9.67
CA ARG A 667 -36.72 28.06 -8.53
C ARG A 667 -37.87 28.03 -7.51
N ALA A 668 -37.64 27.49 -6.32
CA ALA A 668 -38.64 27.47 -5.23
C ALA A 668 -38.56 28.74 -4.37
N GLY A 669 -37.35 29.24 -4.09
CA GLY A 669 -37.15 30.50 -3.38
C GLY A 669 -35.74 30.70 -2.83
N THR A 670 -35.46 31.89 -2.30
CA THR A 670 -34.21 32.20 -1.59
C THR A 670 -34.39 31.91 -0.11
N TRP A 671 -33.43 31.24 0.50
CA TRP A 671 -33.43 30.91 1.93
C TRP A 671 -32.19 31.49 2.61
N THR A 672 -32.40 32.28 3.66
CA THR A 672 -31.35 32.65 4.60
C THR A 672 -31.26 31.56 5.67
N LEU A 673 -30.16 30.81 5.65
CA LEU A 673 -29.82 29.77 6.63
C LEU A 673 -29.70 30.38 8.05
N PRO A 674 -29.98 29.61 9.11
CA PRO A 674 -29.93 30.12 10.48
C PRO A 674 -28.52 30.55 10.88
N GLU A 675 -28.39 31.28 11.98
CA GLU A 675 -27.10 31.60 12.59
C GLU A 675 -26.91 30.65 13.77
N GLY A 676 -25.83 29.88 13.77
CA GLY A 676 -25.59 28.92 14.85
C GLY A 676 -24.44 28.00 14.53
N MET A 677 -23.58 27.80 15.52
CA MET A 677 -22.54 26.77 15.50
C MET A 677 -22.64 25.98 16.83
N PRO A 678 -22.68 24.64 16.80
CA PRO A 678 -22.48 23.81 15.61
C PRO A 678 -23.70 23.74 14.66
N TRP A 679 -24.93 23.98 15.13
CA TRP A 679 -26.12 24.12 14.28
C TRP A 679 -27.29 24.83 14.98
N GLU A 680 -28.29 25.20 14.17
CA GLU A 680 -29.66 25.55 14.58
C GLU A 680 -30.67 24.83 13.66
N GLN A 681 -31.91 24.62 14.13
CA GLN A 681 -32.98 24.07 13.29
C GLN A 681 -33.70 25.19 12.54
N ALA A 682 -33.82 25.04 11.21
CA ALA A 682 -34.61 25.94 10.36
C ALA A 682 -35.40 25.17 9.32
N SER A 683 -36.50 25.76 8.84
CA SER A 683 -37.37 25.16 7.82
C SER A 683 -37.56 26.06 6.60
N PHE A 684 -37.72 25.44 5.44
CA PHE A 684 -38.10 26.06 4.17
C PHE A 684 -39.28 25.29 3.56
N THR A 685 -40.32 25.99 3.10
CA THR A 685 -41.49 25.35 2.47
C THR A 685 -41.42 25.47 0.96
N ILE A 686 -41.37 24.32 0.29
CA ILE A 686 -41.50 24.18 -1.16
C ILE A 686 -43.00 24.24 -1.52
N PRO A 687 -43.42 25.14 -2.43
CA PRO A 687 -44.82 25.22 -2.87
C PRO A 687 -45.34 23.93 -3.51
N GLY A 688 -46.60 23.59 -3.27
CA GLY A 688 -47.19 22.31 -3.68
C GLY A 688 -47.28 22.11 -5.19
N GLU A 689 -47.33 23.20 -5.96
CA GLU A 689 -47.27 23.21 -7.42
C GLU A 689 -45.93 22.73 -7.99
N LEU A 690 -44.85 22.74 -7.21
CA LEU A 690 -43.54 22.17 -7.60
C LEU A 690 -43.43 20.68 -7.25
N VAL A 691 -44.36 20.16 -6.44
CA VAL A 691 -44.39 18.76 -5.98
C VAL A 691 -45.24 17.94 -6.94
N THR A 692 -44.65 17.56 -8.08
CA THR A 692 -45.36 16.91 -9.19
C THR A 692 -45.40 15.38 -9.11
N GLY A 693 -44.60 14.76 -8.23
CA GLY A 693 -44.46 13.31 -8.08
C GLY A 693 -44.16 12.90 -6.64
N PRO A 694 -44.02 11.59 -6.38
CA PRO A 694 -43.66 11.06 -5.05
C PRO A 694 -42.19 11.28 -4.69
N ASP A 695 -41.35 11.51 -5.69
CA ASP A 695 -39.93 11.84 -5.53
C ASP A 695 -39.67 13.25 -6.05
N LEU A 696 -38.84 14.03 -5.35
CA LEU A 696 -38.52 15.41 -5.70
C LEU A 696 -37.04 15.73 -5.43
N THR A 697 -36.27 16.04 -6.48
CA THR A 697 -34.90 16.54 -6.30
C THR A 697 -34.92 18.00 -5.85
N VAL A 698 -34.26 18.26 -4.73
CA VAL A 698 -33.98 19.59 -4.19
C VAL A 698 -32.50 19.91 -4.42
N THR A 699 -32.21 21.14 -4.82
CA THR A 699 -30.86 21.68 -4.96
C THR A 699 -30.76 22.99 -4.20
N THR A 700 -29.81 23.09 -3.26
CA THR A 700 -29.33 24.37 -2.74
C THR A 700 -28.11 24.80 -3.54
N ARG A 701 -27.95 26.10 -3.79
CA ARG A 701 -26.79 26.67 -4.49
C ARG A 701 -26.59 28.14 -4.14
N ALA A 702 -25.46 28.72 -4.57
CA ALA A 702 -25.28 30.16 -4.54
C ALA A 702 -26.39 30.89 -5.33
N GLU A 703 -26.95 31.94 -4.72
CA GLU A 703 -27.94 32.83 -5.36
C GLU A 703 -27.36 33.54 -6.59
N HIS A 704 -26.08 33.91 -6.51
CA HIS A 704 -25.28 34.48 -7.59
C HIS A 704 -24.10 33.55 -7.92
N PRO A 705 -24.22 32.67 -8.92
CA PRO A 705 -23.10 31.84 -9.38
C PRO A 705 -21.87 32.68 -9.72
N PHE A 706 -20.68 32.18 -9.38
CA PHE A 706 -19.38 32.83 -9.56
C PHE A 706 -19.12 34.11 -8.72
N LEU A 707 -20.03 34.55 -7.86
CA LEU A 707 -19.79 35.66 -6.94
C LEU A 707 -19.40 35.13 -5.55
N ALA A 708 -18.14 35.37 -5.17
CA ALA A 708 -17.66 35.12 -3.80
C ALA A 708 -18.01 36.31 -2.87
N PRO A 709 -18.16 36.09 -1.55
CA PRO A 709 -18.09 34.81 -0.87
C PRO A 709 -19.32 33.94 -1.13
N TYR A 710 -19.08 32.63 -1.23
CA TYR A 710 -20.12 31.63 -1.49
C TYR A 710 -20.87 31.26 -0.20
N PRO A 711 -22.03 30.59 -0.29
CA PRO A 711 -22.62 29.92 0.86
C PRO A 711 -21.61 28.98 1.52
N ASP A 712 -21.50 29.00 2.84
CA ASP A 712 -20.57 28.18 3.62
C ASP A 712 -21.26 27.75 4.92
N TYR A 713 -21.56 26.46 5.04
CA TYR A 713 -22.36 25.91 6.14
C TYR A 713 -22.08 24.42 6.36
N ARG A 714 -22.53 23.89 7.49
CA ARG A 714 -22.58 22.46 7.81
C ARG A 714 -24.01 21.96 7.66
N SER A 715 -24.17 20.86 6.93
CA SER A 715 -25.44 20.19 6.68
C SER A 715 -25.43 18.86 7.44
N TYR A 716 -26.33 18.66 8.40
CA TYR A 716 -26.32 17.48 9.29
C TYR A 716 -27.47 16.51 8.98
N GLY A 717 -28.70 17.02 8.85
CA GLY A 717 -29.85 16.19 8.54
C GLY A 717 -31.04 16.98 8.04
N TRP A 718 -31.89 16.32 7.27
CA TRP A 718 -33.05 16.88 6.59
C TRP A 718 -34.31 16.04 6.86
N TRP A 719 -35.25 16.56 7.66
CA TRP A 719 -36.59 15.97 7.84
C TRP A 719 -37.58 16.62 6.88
N VAL A 720 -38.34 15.80 6.18
CA VAL A 720 -39.30 16.21 5.15
C VAL A 720 -40.71 15.96 5.64
N SER A 721 -41.59 16.96 5.60
CA SER A 721 -42.96 16.83 6.12
C SER A 721 -44.05 17.43 5.23
N GLN A 722 -45.27 16.88 5.36
CA GLN A 722 -46.51 17.24 4.65
C GLN A 722 -47.77 17.08 5.53
#